data_AF-A4WH77-F1
#
_entry.id   AF-A4WH77-F1
#
_cell.length_a   1.000
_cell.length_b   1.000
_cell.length_c   1.000
_cell.angle_alpha   90.00
_cell.angle_beta   90.00
_cell.angle_gamma   90.00
#
_symmetry.space_group_name_H-M   'P 1'
#
loop_
_entity.id
_entity.type
_entity.pdbx_description
1 polymer ?
#
loop_
_entity_poly.entity_id
_entity_poly.type
_entity_poly.pdbx_seq_one_letter_code
_entity_poly.pdbx_strand_id
1 'polypeptide(L)'
;MSPSPRRGPRGQIILLTALVLAFAVAIVMTAQISSSLGQTASTYQTGYGIYAKAWPEAVDMADAHALQVSLKGASQISTGALSSGLYSYWPTAGRWLTYNATYIYLNKSLAAVKESFLPLGAQLDFGAVVRYYGFNGSLGPYPLAAPLTRYNVTLVRQGYLTIPGGALYKLTVYWQAPDYSGYYVVTYGAHVSEPGAVGETYNVALAEVLQAFSRAGYDLKRRLFFFLVYSDSGGCKVRQLPWWAEIKKCPLCLLHVRLPNVGEIGMGDPILRSGAASEILAVLLPADLAGNQLALWLSGPCSQGGGLTTQQITVNIDANDNPYAVFAQTVQYDGPTPVSWSNWLFWGAADIQGWRGATVSAADCYPNPTAGGVRGSGVNLIYDSDFGQVAEVWAEYYAGTRNWAYNLYIPTPVSISGWPGFRAEALVRPMSLGTIRPARFDLYYYTSNPGTTHPICANLVADQAVSPVLVWTNWRQNSGVWNGRTWDDAGSVYFDSSWYLFTIYGSSDSIIYQIYSYNSTRALKAIATKRVQDTPWGATSWQFYIVLGSAIVDNPASTTASWVERARYAYVRLRPWVEPPPGVMLTTLAAPPSVRPSRVDIVASRLANVSSRVGMSGLIGLAGISDLRIERSVSLNASITSVAPPAVGPNQNTYTYSVEVTSSIPRGSLAASFTLFYSLGSTYVNSTCPSDLCSATLIRYLGFDGARDRAVYQVSVTVPAWVSHSIIVNVFGTKVALSPTAPRLYVVGAGGRSWYIINEGDGTAIFIFPWSGGASPVYSYSPDDPRYVGVNHVTDGSRKWTVVLVPPGTVMNITFAAPADASYLREALVPWQRAYWAGQVSPPCPDPRFVRVYMPGNATLRRYFVMIPRDLGLQRNSRPSPPVAHAFIGGGWRQIPTYRDDAGMLWLRLDVQSFSPNQLTGRAVLVALCSSPNSNPSGESFFGFYYQSTRSGLALLPPLGNYPDGYTVVVWLKSRRSVALTDVATTPSFTCTPTRKIIGMHYVGSPTGYYWNYDGFCFDNHIWEQKGDDTSDATYVYMISVSQSTVLYQIATGFNTGLWWLRSYPNRAPAIGNQPLFYFSYVYADDAFSFTVVSFTWPRPYFYLDFERKGPYATT
;
A
#
# COMPACT_ATOMS: atom_id res chain seq x y z
N MET A 1 29.42 33.44 46.61
CA MET A 1 29.81 32.04 46.34
C MET A 1 29.85 31.30 47.67
N SER A 2 28.86 30.44 47.91
CA SER A 2 28.80 29.42 48.96
C SER A 2 27.90 28.31 48.41
N PRO A 3 28.28 27.02 48.52
CA PRO A 3 27.56 25.92 47.88
C PRO A 3 26.45 25.37 48.79
N SER A 4 25.30 25.01 48.21
CA SER A 4 24.25 24.24 48.88
C SER A 4 23.70 23.18 47.90
N PRO A 5 23.38 21.96 48.39
CA PRO A 5 23.81 20.73 47.72
C PRO A 5 22.77 20.11 46.78
N ARG A 6 23.30 19.39 45.79
CA ARG A 6 22.59 18.43 44.93
C ARG A 6 21.76 17.46 45.78
N ARG A 7 20.43 17.46 45.61
CA ARG A 7 19.58 16.33 45.97
C ARG A 7 19.48 15.38 44.77
N GLY A 8 20.18 14.25 44.88
CA GLY A 8 20.07 13.11 43.97
C GLY A 8 18.78 12.29 44.15
N PRO A 9 18.65 11.17 43.40
CA PRO A 9 17.39 10.54 42.96
C PRO A 9 16.66 9.70 44.01
N ARG A 10 16.80 10.01 45.30
CA ARG A 10 16.22 9.21 46.38
C ARG A 10 14.68 9.34 46.46
N GLY A 11 14.11 10.50 46.13
CA GLY A 11 12.66 10.72 46.19
C GLY A 11 11.86 9.95 45.13
N GLN A 12 12.39 9.85 43.90
CA GLN A 12 11.75 9.09 42.83
C GLN A 12 11.92 7.58 43.01
N ILE A 13 13.06 7.12 43.54
CA ILE A 13 13.24 5.70 43.89
C ILE A 13 12.32 5.32 45.05
N ILE A 14 12.14 6.16 46.08
CA ILE A 14 11.20 5.87 47.17
C ILE A 14 9.76 5.82 46.67
N LEU A 15 9.35 6.73 45.77
CA LEU A 15 8.02 6.70 45.15
C LEU A 15 7.81 5.47 44.24
N LEU A 16 8.81 5.10 43.43
CA LEU A 16 8.71 3.92 42.57
C LEU A 16 8.72 2.63 43.40
N THR A 17 9.54 2.56 44.44
CA THR A 17 9.61 1.41 45.36
C THR A 17 8.34 1.31 46.18
N ALA A 18 7.75 2.44 46.61
CA ALA A 18 6.46 2.47 47.30
C ALA A 18 5.30 2.12 46.37
N LEU A 19 5.35 2.51 45.09
CA LEU A 19 4.34 2.13 44.09
C LEU A 19 4.44 0.63 43.75
N VAL A 20 5.65 0.10 43.61
CA VAL A 20 5.90 -1.33 43.37
C VAL A 20 5.57 -2.15 44.62
N LEU A 21 5.87 -1.65 45.83
CA LEU A 21 5.42 -2.29 47.08
C LEU A 21 3.90 -2.21 47.19
N ALA A 22 3.26 -1.08 46.86
CA ALA A 22 1.80 -0.97 46.92
C ALA A 22 1.13 -1.89 45.90
N PHE A 23 1.68 -2.04 44.70
CA PHE A 23 1.20 -3.02 43.72
C PHE A 23 1.47 -4.47 44.18
N ALA A 24 2.65 -4.78 44.72
CA ALA A 24 2.97 -6.10 45.23
C ALA A 24 2.11 -6.47 46.44
N VAL A 25 1.88 -5.54 47.36
CA VAL A 25 0.99 -5.70 48.51
C VAL A 25 -0.46 -5.80 48.05
N ALA A 26 -0.90 -5.02 47.06
CA ALA A 26 -2.26 -5.15 46.52
C ALA A 26 -2.46 -6.48 45.79
N ILE A 27 -1.47 -6.98 45.05
CA ILE A 27 -1.50 -8.27 44.35
C ILE A 27 -1.42 -9.43 45.34
N VAL A 28 -0.55 -9.35 46.37
CA VAL A 28 -0.46 -10.37 47.43
C VAL A 28 -1.70 -10.35 48.31
N MET A 29 -2.27 -9.18 48.62
CA MET A 29 -3.55 -9.09 49.32
C MET A 29 -4.71 -9.59 48.46
N THR A 30 -4.79 -9.28 47.16
CA THR A 30 -5.84 -9.86 46.30
C THR A 30 -5.64 -11.36 46.09
N ALA A 31 -4.41 -11.87 46.03
CA ALA A 31 -4.12 -13.29 45.96
C ALA A 31 -4.38 -14.01 47.30
N GLN A 32 -4.06 -13.39 48.44
CA GLN A 32 -4.38 -13.92 49.78
C GLN A 32 -5.88 -13.87 50.05
N ILE A 33 -6.56 -12.77 49.70
CA ILE A 33 -8.02 -12.62 49.80
C ILE A 33 -8.72 -13.59 48.83
N SER A 34 -8.20 -13.78 47.62
CA SER A 34 -8.70 -14.79 46.67
C SER A 34 -8.47 -16.22 47.17
N SER A 35 -7.31 -16.52 47.76
CA SER A 35 -7.00 -17.85 48.30
C SER A 35 -7.74 -18.14 49.61
N SER A 36 -7.98 -17.11 50.44
CA SER A 36 -8.73 -17.25 51.69
C SER A 36 -10.23 -17.33 51.42
N LEU A 37 -10.77 -16.56 50.45
CA LEU A 37 -12.18 -16.65 50.03
C LEU A 37 -12.47 -17.98 49.31
N GLY A 38 -11.51 -18.53 48.57
CA GLY A 38 -11.64 -19.84 47.92
C GLY A 38 -11.68 -21.04 48.88
N GLN A 39 -11.13 -20.90 50.09
CA GLN A 39 -11.09 -21.98 51.09
C GLN A 39 -11.99 -21.78 52.32
N THR A 40 -12.63 -20.62 52.51
CA THR A 40 -13.56 -20.39 53.64
C THR A 40 -15.02 -20.14 53.25
N ALA A 41 -15.36 -20.06 51.96
CA ALA A 41 -16.74 -19.83 51.52
C ALA A 41 -17.69 -21.04 51.68
N SER A 42 -17.24 -22.20 52.18
CA SER A 42 -18.11 -23.38 52.37
C SER A 42 -18.69 -23.56 53.78
N THR A 43 -18.38 -22.73 54.79
CA THR A 43 -18.71 -23.12 56.17
C THR A 43 -19.22 -22.08 57.17
N TYR A 44 -19.29 -20.77 56.87
CA TYR A 44 -19.83 -19.82 57.86
C TYR A 44 -20.74 -18.73 57.26
N GLN A 45 -22.03 -18.82 57.61
CA GLN A 45 -22.96 -17.69 57.64
C GLN A 45 -22.50 -16.68 58.69
N THR A 46 -21.71 -15.69 58.30
CA THR A 46 -21.48 -14.50 59.13
C THR A 46 -21.50 -13.26 58.25
N GLY A 47 -22.49 -12.37 58.46
CA GLY A 47 -22.31 -10.95 58.16
C GLY A 47 -23.38 -10.22 57.33
N TYR A 48 -24.66 -10.58 57.38
CA TYR A 48 -25.74 -9.73 56.82
C TYR A 48 -25.68 -8.27 57.32
N GLY A 49 -25.10 -8.01 58.50
CA GLY A 49 -25.00 -6.67 59.10
C GLY A 49 -23.80 -5.79 58.70
N ILE A 50 -22.74 -6.34 58.10
CA ILE A 50 -21.56 -5.54 57.68
C ILE A 50 -21.73 -5.05 56.24
N TYR A 51 -22.31 -5.86 55.36
CA TYR A 51 -22.57 -5.47 53.97
C TYR A 51 -23.83 -4.61 53.79
N ALA A 52 -24.79 -4.66 54.72
CA ALA A 52 -25.98 -3.79 54.71
C ALA A 52 -25.68 -2.29 54.97
N LYS A 53 -24.51 -1.94 55.54
CA LYS A 53 -24.06 -0.55 55.69
C LYS A 53 -23.32 0.01 54.46
N ALA A 54 -22.97 -0.84 53.49
CA ALA A 54 -22.17 -0.48 52.30
C ALA A 54 -23.00 -0.45 50.99
N TRP A 55 -24.33 -0.39 51.10
CA TRP A 55 -25.21 -0.38 49.93
C TRP A 55 -25.04 0.87 49.05
N PRO A 56 -24.78 2.10 49.57
CA PRO A 56 -24.50 3.25 48.72
C PRO A 56 -23.22 3.06 47.90
N GLU A 57 -22.18 2.49 48.49
CA GLU A 57 -20.91 2.19 47.82
C GLU A 57 -21.08 1.09 46.77
N ALA A 58 -21.93 0.10 47.03
CA ALA A 58 -22.29 -0.93 46.05
C ALA A 58 -23.08 -0.32 44.87
N VAL A 59 -24.01 0.61 45.13
CA VAL A 59 -24.75 1.34 44.11
C VAL A 59 -23.82 2.26 43.30
N ASP A 60 -22.91 2.99 43.95
CA ASP A 60 -21.93 3.85 43.28
C ASP A 60 -20.93 3.05 42.43
N MET A 61 -20.49 1.88 42.92
CA MET A 61 -19.64 0.97 42.16
C MET A 61 -20.38 0.41 40.94
N ALA A 62 -21.62 -0.01 41.12
CA ALA A 62 -22.48 -0.52 40.05
C ALA A 62 -22.76 0.59 39.02
N ASP A 63 -22.96 1.83 39.49
CA ASP A 63 -23.15 3.01 38.66
C ASP A 63 -21.90 3.39 37.84
N ALA A 64 -20.73 3.37 38.47
CA ALA A 64 -19.45 3.57 37.82
C ALA A 64 -19.18 2.50 36.75
N HIS A 65 -19.50 1.23 37.02
CA HIS A 65 -19.42 0.16 36.03
C HIS A 65 -20.41 0.35 34.88
N ALA A 66 -21.66 0.74 35.15
CA ALA A 66 -22.64 1.03 34.10
C ALA A 66 -22.19 2.21 33.22
N LEU A 67 -21.61 3.27 33.81
CA LEU A 67 -21.01 4.38 33.08
C LEU A 67 -19.81 3.93 32.26
N GLN A 68 -18.90 3.12 32.82
CA GLN A 68 -17.73 2.59 32.12
C GLN A 68 -18.12 1.71 30.93
N VAL A 69 -19.13 0.85 31.09
CA VAL A 69 -19.64 0.01 30.00
C VAL A 69 -20.34 0.86 28.95
N SER A 70 -21.08 1.90 29.33
CA SER A 70 -21.70 2.86 28.40
C SER A 70 -20.66 3.65 27.61
N LEU A 71 -19.60 4.15 28.28
CA LEU A 71 -18.44 4.78 27.64
C LEU A 71 -17.75 3.82 26.66
N LYS A 72 -17.55 2.56 27.08
CA LYS A 72 -16.97 1.53 26.22
C LYS A 72 -17.88 1.23 25.03
N GLY A 73 -19.19 1.17 25.21
CA GLY A 73 -20.16 1.02 24.12
C GLY A 73 -20.08 2.15 23.11
N ALA A 74 -20.09 3.40 23.58
CA ALA A 74 -19.96 4.60 22.74
C ALA A 74 -18.60 4.65 22.02
N SER A 75 -17.51 4.30 22.71
CA SER A 75 -16.17 4.23 22.15
C SER A 75 -16.03 3.12 21.09
N GLN A 76 -16.58 1.93 21.35
CA GLN A 76 -16.52 0.81 20.42
C GLN A 76 -17.40 1.04 19.18
N ILE A 77 -18.62 1.55 19.34
CA ILE A 77 -19.48 1.84 18.18
C ILE A 77 -18.91 2.98 17.33
N SER A 78 -18.34 4.02 17.95
CA SER A 78 -17.72 5.12 17.20
C SER A 78 -16.42 4.70 16.50
N THR A 79 -15.56 3.93 17.16
CA THR A 79 -14.35 3.37 16.56
C THR A 79 -14.71 2.40 15.44
N GLY A 80 -15.70 1.54 15.68
CA GLY A 80 -16.29 0.66 14.70
C GLY A 80 -16.79 1.44 13.48
N ALA A 81 -17.61 2.47 13.69
CA ALA A 81 -18.12 3.31 12.61
C ALA A 81 -16.98 3.94 11.78
N LEU A 82 -15.98 4.52 12.45
CA LEU A 82 -14.78 5.08 11.80
C LEU A 82 -13.96 4.04 11.00
N SER A 83 -14.08 2.76 11.35
CA SER A 83 -13.38 1.66 10.69
C SER A 83 -14.22 0.91 9.66
N SER A 84 -15.56 0.95 9.70
CA SER A 84 -16.45 0.20 8.80
C SER A 84 -17.27 1.16 7.93
N GLY A 85 -17.06 1.17 6.61
CA GLY A 85 -17.75 2.11 5.69
C GLY A 85 -19.24 1.83 5.45
N LEU A 86 -19.87 2.67 4.61
CA LEU A 86 -21.24 2.68 4.01
C LEU A 86 -22.45 1.98 4.66
N TYR A 87 -22.38 1.59 5.93
CA TYR A 87 -23.48 0.89 6.62
C TYR A 87 -24.37 1.81 7.46
N SER A 88 -24.37 3.13 7.27
CA SER A 88 -25.23 4.00 8.09
C SER A 88 -26.47 4.55 7.38
N TYR A 89 -26.71 4.26 6.08
CA TYR A 89 -27.89 4.80 5.39
C TYR A 89 -28.50 3.89 4.30
N TRP A 90 -29.34 2.97 4.75
CA TRP A 90 -30.54 2.41 4.08
C TRP A 90 -31.31 1.64 5.16
N PRO A 91 -32.64 1.46 5.11
CA PRO A 91 -33.37 0.69 6.12
C PRO A 91 -32.89 -0.77 6.33
N THR A 92 -32.04 -1.32 5.45
CA THR A 92 -31.65 -2.74 5.49
C THR A 92 -30.13 -3.01 5.55
N ALA A 93 -29.26 -2.16 4.99
CA ALA A 93 -27.84 -2.50 4.85
C ALA A 93 -27.03 -2.38 6.17
N GLY A 94 -27.51 -1.59 7.13
CA GLY A 94 -26.66 -0.98 8.14
C GLY A 94 -26.52 -1.63 9.52
N ARG A 95 -27.26 -2.70 9.79
CA ARG A 95 -27.46 -3.17 11.17
C ARG A 95 -26.48 -4.23 11.65
N TRP A 96 -25.71 -4.88 10.77
CA TRP A 96 -25.15 -6.18 11.14
C TRP A 96 -23.71 -6.14 11.70
N LEU A 97 -22.72 -5.61 10.99
CA LEU A 97 -21.31 -5.83 11.38
C LEU A 97 -20.81 -5.00 12.56
N THR A 98 -20.88 -3.68 12.46
CA THR A 98 -20.35 -2.74 13.47
C THR A 98 -21.12 -2.85 14.78
N TYR A 99 -22.44 -2.96 14.67
CA TYR A 99 -23.32 -3.13 15.82
C TYR A 99 -23.09 -4.49 16.48
N ASN A 100 -23.00 -5.61 15.73
CA ASN A 100 -22.74 -6.91 16.36
C ASN A 100 -21.37 -6.99 17.02
N ALA A 101 -20.31 -6.47 16.39
CA ALA A 101 -18.99 -6.41 17.01
C ALA A 101 -19.03 -5.57 18.31
N THR A 102 -19.69 -4.41 18.28
CA THR A 102 -19.91 -3.59 19.48
C THR A 102 -20.69 -4.35 20.54
N TYR A 103 -21.78 -5.04 20.18
CA TYR A 103 -22.59 -5.83 21.10
C TYR A 103 -21.82 -7.03 21.68
N ILE A 104 -20.94 -7.67 20.91
CA ILE A 104 -20.05 -8.73 21.43
C ILE A 104 -19.14 -8.17 22.52
N TYR A 105 -18.50 -7.02 22.28
CA TYR A 105 -17.65 -6.37 23.28
C TYR A 105 -18.41 -5.88 24.50
N LEU A 106 -19.61 -5.32 24.28
CA LEU A 106 -20.51 -4.91 25.35
C LEU A 106 -20.90 -6.13 26.18
N ASN A 107 -21.36 -7.21 25.56
CA ASN A 107 -21.74 -8.44 26.25
C ASN A 107 -20.58 -9.04 27.06
N LYS A 108 -19.35 -9.07 26.52
CA LYS A 108 -18.17 -9.49 27.28
C LYS A 108 -17.89 -8.58 28.48
N SER A 109 -18.08 -7.27 28.32
CA SER A 109 -17.87 -6.31 29.41
C SER A 109 -18.95 -6.43 30.48
N LEU A 110 -20.20 -6.62 30.06
CA LEU A 110 -21.34 -6.88 30.95
C LEU A 110 -21.17 -8.22 31.67
N ALA A 111 -20.66 -9.25 31.02
CA ALA A 111 -20.33 -10.53 31.64
C ALA A 111 -19.22 -10.39 32.69
N ALA A 112 -18.15 -9.64 32.39
CA ALA A 112 -17.10 -9.35 33.37
C ALA A 112 -17.61 -8.56 34.58
N VAL A 113 -18.53 -7.59 34.35
CA VAL A 113 -19.22 -6.88 35.44
C VAL A 113 -20.07 -7.85 36.25
N LYS A 114 -20.82 -8.74 35.60
CA LYS A 114 -21.60 -9.78 36.28
C LYS A 114 -20.69 -10.64 37.16
N GLU A 115 -19.56 -11.10 36.62
CA GLU A 115 -18.57 -11.89 37.35
C GLU A 115 -17.97 -11.13 38.55
N SER A 116 -17.69 -9.83 38.43
CA SER A 116 -17.17 -9.04 39.55
C SER A 116 -18.19 -8.85 40.69
N PHE A 117 -19.49 -8.91 40.38
CA PHE A 117 -20.57 -8.82 41.37
C PHE A 117 -21.05 -10.19 41.89
N LEU A 118 -20.64 -11.33 41.29
CA LEU A 118 -20.97 -12.67 41.78
C LEU A 118 -20.59 -12.90 43.26
N PRO A 119 -19.40 -12.47 43.74
CA PRO A 119 -19.03 -12.60 45.16
C PRO A 119 -19.96 -11.86 46.12
N LEU A 120 -20.74 -10.88 45.63
CA LEU A 120 -21.71 -10.10 46.40
C LEU A 120 -23.13 -10.70 46.36
N GLY A 121 -23.30 -11.91 45.82
CA GLY A 121 -24.60 -12.57 45.67
C GLY A 121 -25.53 -11.84 44.70
N ALA A 122 -24.97 -11.20 43.67
CA ALA A 122 -25.73 -10.38 42.74
C ALA A 122 -26.38 -11.21 41.63
N GLN A 123 -27.66 -10.93 41.37
CA GLN A 123 -28.40 -11.40 40.20
C GLN A 123 -28.75 -10.18 39.35
N LEU A 124 -27.86 -9.86 38.41
CA LEU A 124 -27.98 -8.68 37.57
C LEU A 124 -28.35 -9.06 36.14
N ASP A 125 -29.32 -8.32 35.62
CA ASP A 125 -29.74 -8.28 34.23
C ASP A 125 -29.27 -6.98 33.59
N PHE A 126 -28.91 -7.07 32.31
CA PHE A 126 -28.33 -5.96 31.57
C PHE A 126 -29.07 -5.74 30.25
N GLY A 127 -29.24 -4.47 29.89
CA GLY A 127 -29.71 -4.04 28.58
C GLY A 127 -28.78 -2.97 28.00
N ALA A 128 -28.55 -2.99 26.70
CA ALA A 128 -27.71 -1.98 26.05
C ALA A 128 -28.31 -1.53 24.71
N VAL A 129 -28.22 -0.23 24.43
CA VAL A 129 -28.56 0.39 23.15
C VAL A 129 -27.42 1.28 22.73
N VAL A 130 -26.91 1.10 21.52
CA VAL A 130 -25.91 1.99 20.90
C VAL A 130 -26.48 2.61 19.63
N ARG A 131 -26.09 3.85 19.31
CA ARG A 131 -26.48 4.57 18.10
C ARG A 131 -25.33 5.42 17.58
N TYR A 132 -25.23 5.53 16.26
CA TYR A 132 -24.26 6.39 15.58
C TYR A 132 -24.89 7.11 14.38
N TYR A 133 -24.56 8.38 14.20
CA TYR A 133 -25.02 9.25 13.12
C TYR A 133 -23.88 10.16 12.63
N GLY A 134 -23.94 10.57 11.35
CA GLY A 134 -23.04 11.58 10.79
C GLY A 134 -21.97 11.08 9.82
N PHE A 135 -22.11 9.85 9.33
CA PHE A 135 -21.22 9.11 8.41
C PHE A 135 -19.72 9.42 8.55
N ASN A 136 -18.95 8.46 9.06
CA ASN A 136 -17.58 8.73 9.51
C ASN A 136 -16.77 7.47 9.37
N GLY A 137 -15.79 7.47 8.48
CA GLY A 137 -14.78 6.43 8.38
C GLY A 137 -14.14 6.41 7.00
N SER A 138 -13.04 5.66 6.88
CA SER A 138 -12.71 5.14 5.56
C SER A 138 -13.87 4.27 5.10
N LEU A 139 -14.02 4.18 3.79
CA LEU A 139 -14.97 3.28 3.19
C LEU A 139 -14.81 1.79 3.53
N GLY A 140 -13.73 1.39 4.22
CA GLY A 140 -13.68 0.23 5.11
C GLY A 140 -13.90 -1.14 4.47
N PRO A 141 -13.72 -2.24 5.20
CA PRO A 141 -13.83 -3.58 4.68
C PRO A 141 -15.30 -3.90 4.54
N TYR A 142 -15.65 -4.27 3.33
CA TYR A 142 -17.01 -4.58 2.97
C TYR A 142 -17.21 -6.09 3.01
N PRO A 143 -18.32 -6.61 3.59
CA PRO A 143 -18.79 -7.95 3.29
C PRO A 143 -18.84 -8.15 1.79
N LEU A 144 -18.04 -9.10 1.34
CA LEU A 144 -17.73 -9.37 -0.05
C LEU A 144 -18.94 -10.04 -0.71
N ALA A 145 -19.36 -9.53 -1.87
CA ALA A 145 -20.44 -10.12 -2.67
C ALA A 145 -20.03 -11.38 -3.47
N ALA A 146 -19.15 -12.22 -2.93
CA ALA A 146 -18.64 -13.39 -3.63
C ALA A 146 -19.45 -14.66 -3.31
N PRO A 147 -19.72 -15.52 -4.29
CA PRO A 147 -20.11 -16.90 -4.01
C PRO A 147 -19.02 -17.61 -3.20
N LEU A 148 -19.42 -18.46 -2.25
CA LEU A 148 -18.50 -19.36 -1.57
C LEU A 148 -18.19 -20.55 -2.49
N THR A 149 -16.93 -20.97 -2.53
CA THR A 149 -16.57 -22.25 -3.13
C THR A 149 -17.08 -23.40 -2.25
N ARG A 150 -16.97 -24.64 -2.72
CA ARG A 150 -17.26 -25.84 -1.90
C ARG A 150 -16.34 -25.96 -0.67
N TYR A 151 -15.21 -25.26 -0.68
CA TYR A 151 -14.24 -25.22 0.41
C TYR A 151 -14.59 -24.07 1.35
N ASN A 152 -15.56 -24.30 2.22
CA ASN A 152 -16.07 -23.28 3.13
C ASN A 152 -16.40 -23.85 4.52
N VAL A 153 -16.54 -22.96 5.50
CA VAL A 153 -16.75 -23.37 6.91
C VAL A 153 -18.24 -23.38 7.30
N THR A 154 -19.16 -23.49 6.34
CA THR A 154 -20.61 -23.50 6.60
C THR A 154 -21.02 -24.65 7.50
N LEU A 155 -20.43 -25.84 7.31
CA LEU A 155 -20.69 -27.03 8.12
C LEU A 155 -20.28 -26.81 9.60
N VAL A 156 -19.24 -26.02 9.83
CA VAL A 156 -18.79 -25.62 11.17
C VAL A 156 -19.74 -24.57 11.75
N ARG A 157 -20.13 -23.56 10.96
CA ARG A 157 -21.10 -22.53 11.37
C ARG A 157 -22.46 -23.10 11.75
N GLN A 158 -22.90 -24.17 11.08
CA GLN A 158 -24.17 -24.85 11.34
C GLN A 158 -24.09 -25.86 12.49
N GLY A 159 -22.91 -26.07 13.09
CA GLY A 159 -22.73 -27.03 14.19
C GLY A 159 -22.67 -28.51 13.75
N TYR A 160 -22.64 -28.79 12.44
CA TYR A 160 -22.50 -30.14 11.93
C TYR A 160 -21.08 -30.70 12.09
N LEU A 161 -20.09 -29.83 12.23
CA LEU A 161 -18.71 -30.17 12.57
C LEU A 161 -18.20 -29.23 13.66
N THR A 162 -17.66 -29.76 14.75
CA THR A 162 -17.03 -28.94 15.79
C THR A 162 -15.78 -29.62 16.37
N ILE A 163 -14.84 -28.80 16.86
CA ILE A 163 -13.63 -29.25 17.57
C ILE A 163 -13.81 -28.82 19.04
N PRO A 164 -14.15 -29.76 19.94
CA PRO A 164 -14.44 -29.43 21.32
C PRO A 164 -13.23 -28.79 22.01
N GLY A 165 -13.48 -27.74 22.80
CA GLY A 165 -12.46 -27.03 23.57
C GLY A 165 -11.57 -26.08 22.78
N GLY A 166 -11.60 -26.06 21.44
CA GLY A 166 -10.82 -25.15 20.61
C GLY A 166 -11.53 -23.83 20.31
N ALA A 167 -10.79 -22.72 20.26
CA ALA A 167 -11.28 -21.46 19.71
C ALA A 167 -11.22 -21.51 18.18
N LEU A 168 -12.36 -21.25 17.53
CA LEU A 168 -12.53 -21.41 16.09
C LEU A 168 -12.60 -20.06 15.38
N TYR A 169 -11.73 -19.91 14.39
CA TYR A 169 -11.60 -18.75 13.52
C TYR A 169 -11.66 -19.19 12.07
N LYS A 170 -11.67 -18.23 11.14
CA LYS A 170 -11.57 -18.52 9.72
C LYS A 170 -10.62 -17.57 9.01
N LEU A 171 -9.89 -18.10 8.04
CA LEU A 171 -9.14 -17.33 7.05
C LEU A 171 -9.91 -17.36 5.74
N THR A 172 -10.43 -16.22 5.29
CA THR A 172 -11.12 -16.08 4.00
C THR A 172 -10.12 -15.68 2.93
N VAL A 173 -10.13 -16.38 1.80
CA VAL A 173 -9.32 -16.14 0.61
C VAL A 173 -10.24 -15.79 -0.56
N TYR A 174 -10.12 -14.57 -1.09
CA TYR A 174 -10.87 -14.11 -2.25
C TYR A 174 -9.98 -14.07 -3.49
N TRP A 175 -10.43 -14.70 -4.56
CA TRP A 175 -9.68 -14.88 -5.79
C TRP A 175 -10.33 -14.12 -6.96
N GLN A 176 -9.57 -13.26 -7.65
CA GLN A 176 -10.07 -12.46 -8.77
C GLN A 176 -9.44 -12.86 -10.12
N ALA A 177 -8.37 -13.65 -10.10
CA ALA A 177 -7.72 -14.15 -11.30
C ALA A 177 -8.48 -15.36 -11.89
N PRO A 178 -8.12 -15.85 -13.09
CA PRO A 178 -8.69 -17.08 -13.65
C PRO A 178 -8.57 -18.27 -12.69
N ASP A 179 -9.48 -19.23 -12.80
CA ASP A 179 -9.50 -20.44 -11.97
C ASP A 179 -8.12 -21.13 -11.96
N TYR A 180 -7.65 -21.48 -10.77
CA TYR A 180 -6.31 -22.02 -10.59
C TYR A 180 -6.34 -23.32 -9.78
N SER A 181 -5.85 -24.39 -10.40
CA SER A 181 -5.85 -25.76 -9.86
C SER A 181 -4.53 -26.18 -9.22
N GLY A 182 -3.46 -25.39 -9.40
CA GLY A 182 -2.16 -25.61 -8.78
C GLY A 182 -2.14 -25.28 -7.28
N TYR A 183 -1.03 -25.58 -6.61
CA TYR A 183 -0.85 -25.22 -5.21
C TYR A 183 -0.66 -23.71 -5.11
N TYR A 184 -1.02 -23.09 -3.99
CA TYR A 184 -0.86 -21.64 -3.82
C TYR A 184 -0.48 -21.29 -2.39
N VAL A 185 0.33 -20.24 -2.19
CA VAL A 185 0.70 -19.77 -0.84
C VAL A 185 -0.04 -18.48 -0.53
N VAL A 186 -1.09 -18.63 0.27
CA VAL A 186 -1.92 -17.53 0.79
C VAL A 186 -1.12 -16.80 1.87
N THR A 187 -1.13 -15.46 1.84
CA THR A 187 -0.41 -14.66 2.85
C THR A 187 -1.33 -13.65 3.49
N TYR A 188 -1.38 -13.70 4.81
CA TYR A 188 -2.10 -12.76 5.65
C TYR A 188 -1.11 -11.86 6.39
N GLY A 189 -1.42 -10.57 6.50
CA GLY A 189 -0.66 -9.64 7.35
C GLY A 189 -1.54 -8.52 7.90
N ALA A 190 -1.40 -8.23 9.20
CA ALA A 190 -2.13 -7.20 9.95
C ALA A 190 -1.43 -6.88 11.30
N HIS A 191 -1.86 -5.85 12.03
CA HIS A 191 -1.32 -5.48 13.36
C HIS A 191 -2.43 -5.16 14.38
N VAL A 192 -2.15 -5.30 15.70
CA VAL A 192 -3.16 -5.11 16.77
C VAL A 192 -3.14 -3.73 17.42
N SER A 193 -1.97 -3.11 17.62
CA SER A 193 -1.89 -1.83 18.34
C SER A 193 -2.31 -0.63 17.49
N GLU A 194 -2.38 -0.82 16.17
CA GLU A 194 -2.71 0.20 15.19
C GLU A 194 -3.55 -0.49 14.13
N PRO A 195 -4.74 0.03 13.77
CA PRO A 195 -5.26 -0.19 12.42
C PRO A 195 -4.14 0.22 11.46
N GLY A 196 -3.51 -0.73 10.78
CA GLY A 196 -2.48 -0.47 9.77
C GLY A 196 -3.08 0.17 8.52
N ALA A 197 -4.41 0.11 8.40
CA ALA A 197 -5.21 0.90 7.48
C ALA A 197 -6.51 1.42 8.10
N VAL A 198 -7.00 2.58 7.63
CA VAL A 198 -8.39 2.95 7.92
C VAL A 198 -9.27 2.02 7.10
N GLY A 199 -10.15 1.35 7.82
CA GLY A 199 -10.84 0.17 7.34
C GLY A 199 -10.52 -1.05 8.19
N GLU A 200 -9.30 -1.18 8.69
CA GLU A 200 -9.01 -2.29 9.59
C GLU A 200 -9.80 -2.07 10.89
N THR A 201 -10.87 -2.85 11.08
CA THR A 201 -11.41 -3.07 12.41
C THR A 201 -10.29 -3.67 13.25
N TYR A 202 -10.28 -3.35 14.55
CA TYR A 202 -9.47 -4.09 15.51
C TYR A 202 -9.71 -5.58 15.22
N ASN A 203 -8.68 -6.28 14.76
CA ASN A 203 -8.86 -7.66 14.35
C ASN A 203 -9.03 -8.46 15.64
N VAL A 204 -10.28 -8.60 16.07
CA VAL A 204 -10.66 -9.21 17.36
C VAL A 204 -10.09 -10.62 17.43
N ALA A 205 -10.13 -11.36 16.32
CA ALA A 205 -9.52 -12.67 16.21
C ALA A 205 -8.00 -12.59 16.44
N LEU A 206 -7.30 -11.72 15.73
CA LEU A 206 -5.86 -11.52 15.89
C LEU A 206 -5.47 -11.08 17.31
N ALA A 207 -6.22 -10.16 17.91
CA ALA A 207 -5.98 -9.66 19.26
C ALA A 207 -6.27 -10.70 20.34
N GLU A 208 -7.36 -11.46 20.21
CA GLU A 208 -7.66 -12.61 21.08
C GLU A 208 -6.54 -13.65 21.00
N VAL A 209 -6.11 -13.98 19.78
CA VAL A 209 -5.07 -14.98 19.56
C VAL A 209 -3.71 -14.48 20.06
N LEU A 210 -3.35 -13.21 19.87
CA LEU A 210 -2.14 -12.61 20.43
C LEU A 210 -2.19 -12.44 21.96
N GLN A 211 -3.35 -12.12 22.54
CA GLN A 211 -3.53 -12.10 24.00
C GLN A 211 -3.40 -13.50 24.60
N ALA A 212 -3.85 -14.54 23.89
CA ALA A 212 -3.55 -15.90 24.29
C ALA A 212 -2.03 -16.08 24.33
N PHE A 213 -1.29 -15.71 23.28
CA PHE A 213 0.17 -15.87 23.23
C PHE A 213 0.93 -15.13 24.34
N SER A 214 0.57 -13.89 24.63
CA SER A 214 1.30 -13.08 25.62
C SER A 214 1.16 -13.57 27.06
N ARG A 215 0.08 -14.30 27.38
CA ARG A 215 -0.20 -14.74 28.74
C ARG A 215 0.59 -15.98 29.20
N ALA A 216 1.23 -16.72 28.30
CA ALA A 216 1.68 -18.07 28.66
C ALA A 216 2.91 -18.64 27.93
N GLY A 217 3.57 -17.90 27.02
CA GLY A 217 4.78 -18.42 26.35
C GLY A 217 4.52 -19.68 25.50
N TYR A 218 3.37 -19.75 24.82
CA TYR A 218 2.86 -20.94 24.12
C TYR A 218 3.70 -21.44 22.93
N ASP A 219 3.73 -22.77 22.73
CA ASP A 219 4.26 -23.44 21.52
C ASP A 219 3.17 -23.47 20.41
N LEU A 220 3.27 -22.53 19.48
CA LEU A 220 2.30 -22.39 18.38
C LEU A 220 2.18 -23.64 17.51
N LYS A 221 3.30 -24.35 17.33
CA LYS A 221 3.38 -25.52 16.48
C LYS A 221 2.38 -26.60 16.93
N ARG A 222 2.09 -26.66 18.24
CA ARG A 222 1.22 -27.65 18.88
C ARG A 222 -0.21 -27.19 19.16
N ARG A 223 -0.54 -25.92 18.88
CA ARG A 223 -1.84 -25.34 19.26
C ARG A 223 -2.60 -24.68 18.14
N LEU A 224 -1.88 -24.16 17.13
CA LEU A 224 -2.49 -23.48 16.00
C LEU A 224 -2.49 -24.40 14.78
N PHE A 225 -3.69 -24.67 14.26
CA PHE A 225 -3.89 -25.52 13.10
C PHE A 225 -4.77 -24.83 12.07
N PHE A 226 -4.45 -25.01 10.79
CA PHE A 226 -5.27 -24.56 9.67
C PHE A 226 -5.80 -25.78 8.94
N PHE A 227 -7.09 -25.75 8.59
CA PHE A 227 -7.75 -26.85 7.93
C PHE A 227 -8.59 -26.40 6.73
N LEU A 228 -8.47 -27.15 5.64
CA LEU A 228 -9.41 -27.12 4.53
C LEU A 228 -10.62 -27.99 4.89
N VAL A 229 -11.83 -27.42 4.82
CA VAL A 229 -13.08 -28.12 5.14
C VAL A 229 -13.95 -28.21 3.90
N TYR A 230 -14.49 -29.40 3.62
CA TYR A 230 -15.46 -29.64 2.54
C TYR A 230 -16.35 -30.85 2.86
N SER A 231 -17.39 -31.07 2.06
CA SER A 231 -18.21 -32.29 2.12
C SER A 231 -18.34 -32.95 0.74
N ASP A 232 -18.56 -34.25 0.76
CA ASP A 232 -18.90 -35.11 -0.37
C ASP A 232 -19.94 -36.17 0.06
N SER A 233 -20.26 -37.13 -0.81
CA SER A 233 -21.20 -38.22 -0.50
C SER A 233 -20.76 -39.09 0.67
N GLY A 234 -19.48 -39.05 1.06
CA GLY A 234 -18.93 -39.75 2.22
C GLY A 234 -18.93 -38.92 3.51
N GLY A 235 -19.57 -37.75 3.55
CA GLY A 235 -19.67 -36.89 4.73
C GLY A 235 -18.68 -35.71 4.73
N CYS A 236 -18.40 -35.17 5.91
CA CYS A 236 -17.51 -34.02 6.06
C CYS A 236 -16.03 -34.44 6.13
N LYS A 237 -15.17 -33.69 5.45
CA LYS A 237 -13.73 -33.91 5.38
C LYS A 237 -12.99 -32.68 5.89
N VAL A 238 -11.91 -32.91 6.64
CA VAL A 238 -11.03 -31.89 7.20
C VAL A 238 -9.60 -32.27 6.84
N ARG A 239 -8.83 -31.38 6.22
CA ARG A 239 -7.44 -31.62 5.83
C ARG A 239 -6.53 -30.55 6.40
N GLN A 240 -5.47 -30.94 7.11
CA GLN A 240 -4.51 -30.00 7.70
C GLN A 240 -3.72 -29.30 6.60
N LEU A 241 -3.54 -27.99 6.71
CA LEU A 241 -2.73 -27.19 5.80
C LEU A 241 -1.41 -26.80 6.48
N PRO A 242 -0.26 -26.97 5.81
CA PRO A 242 1.01 -26.41 6.27
C PRO A 242 0.94 -24.88 6.38
N TRP A 243 1.55 -24.33 7.42
CA TRP A 243 1.62 -22.88 7.64
C TRP A 243 2.95 -22.46 8.27
N TRP A 244 3.31 -21.18 8.09
CA TRP A 244 4.52 -20.59 8.66
C TRP A 244 4.29 -19.14 9.09
N ALA A 245 4.76 -18.80 10.29
CA ALA A 245 4.75 -17.45 10.84
C ALA A 245 6.13 -16.79 10.67
N GLU A 246 6.20 -15.77 9.83
CA GLU A 246 7.49 -15.12 9.52
C GLU A 246 8.00 -14.24 10.67
N ILE A 247 7.08 -13.57 11.39
CA ILE A 247 7.42 -12.66 12.47
C ILE A 247 7.30 -13.37 13.82
N LYS A 248 8.41 -13.84 14.39
CA LYS A 248 8.40 -14.60 15.66
C LYS A 248 7.76 -13.83 16.84
N LYS A 249 7.98 -12.51 16.94
CA LYS A 249 7.40 -11.68 18.03
C LYS A 249 5.90 -11.42 17.83
N CYS A 250 5.39 -11.56 16.62
CA CYS A 250 3.98 -11.45 16.28
C CYS A 250 3.62 -12.47 15.18
N PRO A 251 3.43 -13.75 15.54
CA PRO A 251 3.36 -14.85 14.57
C PRO A 251 2.22 -14.76 13.56
N LEU A 252 1.18 -13.98 13.88
CA LEU A 252 0.06 -13.71 12.99
C LEU A 252 0.14 -12.35 12.29
N CYS A 253 1.15 -11.53 12.57
CA CYS A 253 1.35 -10.27 11.84
C CYS A 253 1.79 -10.51 10.38
N LEU A 254 2.39 -11.66 10.09
CA LEU A 254 2.72 -12.13 8.75
C LEU A 254 2.71 -13.66 8.72
N LEU A 255 1.61 -14.21 8.21
CA LEU A 255 1.32 -15.65 8.19
C LEU A 255 1.19 -16.15 6.75
N HIS A 256 1.82 -17.28 6.45
CA HIS A 256 1.71 -18.00 5.18
C HIS A 256 0.98 -19.33 5.37
N VAL A 257 -0.01 -19.62 4.53
CA VAL A 257 -0.75 -20.89 4.53
C VAL A 257 -0.72 -21.48 3.13
N ARG A 258 -0.32 -22.76 3.01
CA ARG A 258 -0.27 -23.45 1.71
C ARG A 258 -1.61 -24.10 1.39
N LEU A 259 -2.22 -23.68 0.30
CA LEU A 259 -3.34 -24.37 -0.34
C LEU A 259 -2.80 -25.48 -1.25
N PRO A 260 -3.31 -26.72 -1.14
CA PRO A 260 -2.88 -27.83 -1.99
C PRO A 260 -3.39 -27.67 -3.41
N ASN A 261 -2.70 -28.30 -4.36
CA ASN A 261 -3.24 -28.45 -5.70
C ASN A 261 -4.37 -29.49 -5.69
N VAL A 262 -5.26 -29.46 -6.69
CA VAL A 262 -6.43 -30.37 -6.70
C VAL A 262 -6.04 -31.85 -6.80
N GLY A 263 -4.90 -32.16 -7.45
CA GLY A 263 -4.37 -33.52 -7.58
C GLY A 263 -3.84 -34.10 -6.28
N GLU A 264 -3.23 -33.27 -5.41
CA GLU A 264 -2.71 -33.66 -4.08
C GLU A 264 -3.81 -34.17 -3.16
N ILE A 265 -5.04 -33.70 -3.36
CA ILE A 265 -6.20 -34.05 -2.53
C ILE A 265 -7.27 -34.84 -3.29
N GLY A 266 -7.01 -35.22 -4.56
CA GLY A 266 -7.90 -36.04 -5.38
C GLY A 266 -9.23 -35.37 -5.74
N MET A 267 -9.23 -34.05 -5.95
CA MET A 267 -10.44 -33.25 -6.21
C MET A 267 -10.52 -32.79 -7.68
N GLY A 268 -11.74 -32.60 -8.19
CA GLY A 268 -11.99 -32.07 -9.53
C GLY A 268 -12.11 -30.54 -9.60
N ASP A 269 -12.59 -29.89 -8.52
CA ASP A 269 -12.83 -28.45 -8.49
C ASP A 269 -11.64 -27.67 -7.87
N PRO A 270 -11.17 -26.59 -8.51
CA PRO A 270 -10.12 -25.73 -7.96
C PRO A 270 -10.56 -25.04 -6.67
N ILE A 271 -9.62 -24.90 -5.73
CA ILE A 271 -9.83 -24.16 -4.47
C ILE A 271 -9.91 -22.65 -4.76
N LEU A 272 -9.17 -22.17 -5.75
CA LEU A 272 -9.12 -20.77 -6.15
C LEU A 272 -9.92 -20.58 -7.43
N ARG A 273 -11.12 -19.99 -7.28
CA ARG A 273 -12.08 -19.75 -8.36
C ARG A 273 -12.34 -18.27 -8.56
N SER A 274 -12.33 -17.82 -9.81
CA SER A 274 -12.49 -16.42 -10.19
C SER A 274 -13.80 -15.86 -9.64
N GLY A 275 -13.69 -14.75 -8.90
CA GLY A 275 -14.82 -14.08 -8.27
C GLY A 275 -15.43 -14.82 -7.06
N ALA A 276 -14.84 -15.91 -6.58
CA ALA A 276 -15.34 -16.69 -5.45
C ALA A 276 -14.42 -16.63 -4.23
N ALA A 277 -14.99 -16.92 -3.05
CA ALA A 277 -14.26 -16.96 -1.79
C ALA A 277 -14.16 -18.40 -1.22
N SER A 278 -12.98 -18.76 -0.76
CA SER A 278 -12.70 -20.01 -0.03
C SER A 278 -12.41 -19.70 1.43
N GLU A 279 -12.91 -20.52 2.35
CA GLU A 279 -12.73 -20.33 3.78
C GLU A 279 -11.94 -21.49 4.38
N ILE A 280 -10.83 -21.15 5.04
CA ILE A 280 -9.96 -22.09 5.76
C ILE A 280 -10.30 -21.97 7.24
N LEU A 281 -10.54 -23.11 7.90
CA LEU A 281 -10.77 -23.15 9.35
C LEU A 281 -9.45 -22.96 10.08
N ALA A 282 -9.38 -22.00 11.01
CA ALA A 282 -8.24 -21.80 11.89
C ALA A 282 -8.64 -22.18 13.32
N VAL A 283 -7.84 -23.01 13.97
CA VAL A 283 -8.15 -23.62 15.27
C VAL A 283 -7.03 -23.29 16.24
N LEU A 284 -7.38 -22.67 17.36
CA LEU A 284 -6.46 -22.42 18.47
C LEU A 284 -6.88 -23.26 19.68
N LEU A 285 -6.00 -24.16 20.11
CA LEU A 285 -6.22 -24.99 21.29
C LEU A 285 -5.82 -24.25 22.58
N PRO A 286 -6.59 -24.40 23.68
CA PRO A 286 -6.31 -23.76 24.96
C PRO A 286 -5.12 -24.40 25.71
N ALA A 287 -4.76 -25.63 25.35
CA ALA A 287 -3.62 -26.39 25.86
C ALA A 287 -2.83 -27.02 24.69
N ASP A 288 -1.58 -27.40 24.93
CA ASP A 288 -0.77 -28.10 23.93
C ASP A 288 -1.42 -29.44 23.59
N LEU A 289 -1.42 -29.79 22.30
CA LEU A 289 -1.93 -31.08 21.87
C LEU A 289 -1.06 -32.21 22.47
N ALA A 290 -1.69 -33.12 23.21
CA ALA A 290 -1.05 -34.32 23.74
C ALA A 290 -0.97 -35.39 22.63
N GLY A 291 0.20 -35.48 21.98
CA GLY A 291 0.40 -36.36 20.82
C GLY A 291 -0.14 -35.75 19.53
N ASN A 292 -0.56 -36.61 18.59
CA ASN A 292 -0.91 -36.22 17.22
C ASN A 292 -2.39 -36.42 16.89
N GLN A 293 -3.29 -36.55 17.87
CA GLN A 293 -4.71 -36.84 17.65
C GLN A 293 -5.59 -35.65 18.07
N LEU A 294 -6.50 -35.23 17.19
CA LEU A 294 -7.48 -34.17 17.46
C LEU A 294 -8.91 -34.72 17.34
N ALA A 295 -9.74 -34.45 18.35
CA ALA A 295 -11.14 -34.88 18.37
C ALA A 295 -12.02 -33.97 17.50
N LEU A 296 -12.88 -34.60 16.69
CA LEU A 296 -13.93 -33.98 15.90
C LEU A 296 -15.28 -34.51 16.36
N TRP A 297 -16.25 -33.63 16.54
CA TRP A 297 -17.65 -33.99 16.75
C TRP A 297 -18.43 -33.70 15.48
N LEU A 298 -19.08 -34.72 14.93
CA LEU A 298 -19.82 -34.69 13.67
C LEU A 298 -21.30 -34.96 13.92
N SER A 299 -22.18 -34.22 13.24
CA SER A 299 -23.63 -34.42 13.30
C SER A 299 -24.31 -34.13 11.96
N GLY A 300 -25.57 -34.56 11.81
CA GLY A 300 -26.40 -34.31 10.64
C GLY A 300 -25.75 -34.81 9.34
N PRO A 301 -25.60 -33.96 8.30
CA PRO A 301 -24.99 -34.37 7.03
C PRO A 301 -23.51 -34.78 7.18
N CYS A 302 -22.80 -34.31 8.22
CA CYS A 302 -21.42 -34.71 8.47
C CYS A 302 -21.28 -36.13 9.02
N SER A 303 -22.30 -36.64 9.72
CA SER A 303 -22.39 -38.02 10.20
C SER A 303 -23.19 -38.92 9.25
N GLN A 304 -23.35 -38.51 7.98
CA GLN A 304 -24.14 -39.23 6.97
C GLN A 304 -25.62 -39.43 7.37
N GLY A 305 -26.20 -38.46 8.08
CA GLY A 305 -27.60 -38.50 8.53
C GLY A 305 -27.83 -39.16 9.89
N GLY A 306 -26.78 -39.59 10.60
CA GLY A 306 -26.85 -40.16 11.95
C GLY A 306 -26.85 -39.12 13.08
N GLY A 307 -26.83 -39.61 14.33
CA GLY A 307 -26.67 -38.79 15.54
C GLY A 307 -25.28 -38.16 15.69
N LEU A 308 -25.00 -37.59 16.87
CA LEU A 308 -23.68 -37.06 17.20
C LEU A 308 -22.65 -38.19 17.24
N THR A 309 -21.59 -38.08 16.44
CA THR A 309 -20.49 -39.05 16.39
C THR A 309 -19.17 -38.34 16.68
N THR A 310 -18.24 -39.04 17.33
CA THR A 310 -16.89 -38.52 17.58
C THR A 310 -15.89 -39.24 16.69
N GLN A 311 -15.06 -38.48 15.97
CA GLN A 311 -13.97 -38.99 15.15
C GLN A 311 -12.66 -38.40 15.65
N GLN A 312 -11.57 -39.18 15.60
CA GLN A 312 -10.22 -38.67 15.84
C GLN A 312 -9.51 -38.48 14.50
N ILE A 313 -8.81 -37.36 14.33
CA ILE A 313 -7.93 -37.12 13.18
C ILE A 313 -6.48 -37.02 13.62
N THR A 314 -5.60 -37.65 12.85
CA THR A 314 -4.16 -37.48 13.02
C THR A 314 -3.72 -36.13 12.44
N VAL A 315 -2.90 -35.38 13.16
CA VAL A 315 -2.28 -34.13 12.70
C VAL A 315 -0.76 -34.26 12.72
N ASN A 316 -0.09 -33.59 11.79
CA ASN A 316 1.37 -33.52 11.74
C ASN A 316 1.85 -32.15 12.23
N ILE A 317 2.36 -32.14 13.46
CA ILE A 317 2.88 -30.94 14.11
C ILE A 317 4.09 -30.38 13.33
N ASP A 318 4.88 -31.23 12.63
CA ASP A 318 6.06 -30.79 11.87
C ASP A 318 5.74 -30.02 10.59
N ALA A 319 4.50 -30.09 10.11
CA ALA A 319 4.02 -29.24 9.02
C ALA A 319 3.61 -27.83 9.49
N ASN A 320 3.48 -27.62 10.79
CA ASN A 320 3.15 -26.32 11.39
C ASN A 320 4.43 -25.52 11.67
N ASP A 321 4.32 -24.20 11.52
CA ASP A 321 5.43 -23.25 11.61
C ASP A 321 6.68 -23.65 10.80
N ASN A 322 6.46 -24.21 9.60
CA ASN A 322 7.53 -24.79 8.79
C ASN A 322 7.56 -24.20 7.37
N PRO A 323 8.54 -23.34 7.03
CA PRO A 323 8.61 -22.73 5.71
C PRO A 323 8.87 -23.74 4.58
N TYR A 324 9.61 -24.83 4.84
CA TYR A 324 9.89 -25.85 3.82
C TYR A 324 8.62 -26.59 3.39
N ALA A 325 7.70 -26.85 4.33
CA ALA A 325 6.40 -27.45 4.02
C ALA A 325 5.48 -26.47 3.27
N VAL A 326 5.51 -25.18 3.62
CA VAL A 326 4.67 -24.14 3.01
C VAL A 326 5.07 -23.83 1.57
N PHE A 327 6.37 -23.75 1.29
CA PHE A 327 6.90 -23.43 -0.04
C PHE A 327 7.28 -24.67 -0.86
N ALA A 328 6.79 -25.86 -0.48
CA ALA A 328 6.96 -27.09 -1.26
C ALA A 328 6.06 -27.13 -2.49
N GLN A 329 6.64 -27.49 -3.64
CA GLN A 329 5.86 -27.75 -4.85
C GLN A 329 4.93 -28.97 -4.68
N THR A 330 5.35 -29.95 -3.89
CA THR A 330 4.58 -31.18 -3.64
C THR A 330 4.48 -31.46 -2.16
N VAL A 331 3.25 -31.62 -1.67
CA VAL A 331 2.95 -32.13 -0.33
C VAL A 331 2.12 -33.40 -0.47
N GLN A 332 2.61 -34.50 0.09
CA GLN A 332 1.90 -35.77 0.10
C GLN A 332 0.98 -35.83 1.32
N TYR A 333 -0.26 -36.28 1.10
CA TYR A 333 -1.26 -36.48 2.15
C TYR A 333 -1.54 -37.96 2.37
N ASP A 334 -1.65 -38.36 3.64
CA ASP A 334 -2.29 -39.60 4.06
C ASP A 334 -3.59 -39.23 4.80
N GLY A 335 -4.73 -39.48 4.17
CA GLY A 335 -6.02 -39.00 4.65
C GLY A 335 -5.99 -37.47 4.93
N PRO A 336 -6.26 -37.02 6.17
CA PRO A 336 -6.30 -35.60 6.51
C PRO A 336 -4.92 -34.96 6.74
N THR A 337 -3.84 -35.75 6.75
CA THR A 337 -2.55 -35.36 7.33
C THR A 337 -1.48 -35.18 6.26
N PRO A 338 -0.74 -34.05 6.22
CA PRO A 338 0.45 -33.93 5.40
C PRO A 338 1.57 -34.78 6.02
N VAL A 339 2.15 -35.72 5.25
CA VAL A 339 3.15 -36.68 5.75
C VAL A 339 4.56 -36.43 5.20
N SER A 340 4.68 -35.81 4.04
CA SER A 340 5.98 -35.45 3.45
C SER A 340 5.86 -34.27 2.49
N TRP A 341 6.97 -33.57 2.26
CA TRP A 341 7.08 -32.47 1.32
C TRP A 341 8.44 -32.48 0.61
N SER A 342 8.45 -32.16 -0.68
CA SER A 342 9.66 -32.19 -1.52
C SER A 342 9.68 -31.02 -2.51
N ASN A 343 10.84 -30.81 -3.14
CA ASN A 343 11.07 -29.71 -4.09
C ASN A 343 10.67 -28.35 -3.47
N TRP A 344 11.17 -28.08 -2.27
CA TRP A 344 10.91 -26.83 -1.58
C TRP A 344 11.57 -25.65 -2.28
N LEU A 345 10.85 -24.54 -2.35
CA LEU A 345 11.26 -23.29 -2.97
C LEU A 345 11.53 -22.22 -1.91
N PHE A 346 12.10 -22.65 -0.79
CA PHE A 346 12.54 -21.82 0.33
C PHE A 346 13.95 -22.22 0.71
N TRP A 347 14.83 -21.25 0.86
CA TRP A 347 16.22 -21.45 1.25
C TRP A 347 16.52 -20.56 2.45
N GLY A 348 16.75 -21.18 3.60
CA GLY A 348 17.19 -20.48 4.81
C GLY A 348 18.68 -20.15 4.77
N ALA A 349 19.17 -19.50 5.83
CA ALA A 349 20.58 -19.14 5.96
C ALA A 349 21.55 -20.33 5.74
N ALA A 350 21.25 -21.50 6.32
CA ALA A 350 22.06 -22.70 6.18
C ALA A 350 22.08 -23.24 4.74
N ASP A 351 20.94 -23.20 4.03
CA ASP A 351 20.89 -23.61 2.62
C ASP A 351 21.72 -22.66 1.75
N ILE A 352 21.58 -21.34 1.98
CA ILE A 352 22.30 -20.29 1.25
C ILE A 352 23.82 -20.44 1.43
N GLN A 353 24.29 -20.85 2.61
CA GLN A 353 25.71 -21.13 2.83
C GLN A 353 26.23 -22.27 1.92
N GLY A 354 25.38 -23.25 1.60
CA GLY A 354 25.72 -24.37 0.72
C GLY A 354 25.60 -24.07 -0.77
N TRP A 355 25.23 -22.85 -1.17
CA TRP A 355 25.15 -22.44 -2.57
C TRP A 355 26.54 -22.34 -3.22
N ARG A 356 26.58 -22.35 -4.56
CA ARG A 356 27.85 -22.23 -5.30
C ARG A 356 28.30 -20.78 -5.33
N GLY A 357 29.60 -20.56 -5.09
CA GLY A 357 30.25 -19.25 -5.24
C GLY A 357 31.13 -19.22 -6.48
N ALA A 358 31.08 -18.13 -7.25
CA ALA A 358 31.94 -17.90 -8.41
C ALA A 358 32.38 -16.44 -8.49
N THR A 359 33.66 -16.24 -8.79
CA THR A 359 34.21 -14.93 -9.13
C THR A 359 34.28 -14.82 -10.64
N VAL A 360 33.62 -13.82 -11.21
CA VAL A 360 33.43 -13.65 -12.65
C VAL A 360 33.92 -12.27 -13.10
N SER A 361 34.36 -12.16 -14.36
CA SER A 361 34.83 -10.92 -14.98
C SER A 361 34.03 -10.58 -16.24
N ALA A 362 33.94 -9.31 -16.60
CA ALA A 362 33.17 -8.88 -17.78
C ALA A 362 33.87 -9.14 -19.14
N ALA A 363 35.00 -9.86 -19.16
CA ALA A 363 35.84 -10.06 -20.35
C ALA A 363 35.06 -10.63 -21.56
N ASP A 364 34.05 -11.47 -21.32
CA ASP A 364 33.29 -12.16 -22.37
C ASP A 364 32.35 -11.23 -23.17
N CYS A 365 32.01 -10.05 -22.63
CA CYS A 365 31.10 -9.11 -23.30
C CYS A 365 31.59 -7.65 -23.29
N TYR A 366 32.71 -7.36 -22.64
CA TYR A 366 33.26 -6.01 -22.53
C TYR A 366 34.80 -6.00 -22.69
N PRO A 367 35.36 -5.22 -23.64
CA PRO A 367 36.73 -5.44 -24.15
C PRO A 367 37.90 -4.89 -23.29
N ASN A 368 37.72 -4.55 -22.00
CA ASN A 368 38.84 -4.05 -21.15
C ASN A 368 38.64 -4.32 -19.64
N PRO A 369 38.84 -5.54 -19.13
CA PRO A 369 39.03 -5.75 -17.70
C PRO A 369 40.38 -5.13 -17.26
N THR A 370 40.36 -4.15 -16.37
CA THR A 370 41.58 -3.52 -15.82
C THR A 370 42.15 -4.36 -14.66
N ALA A 371 43.46 -4.24 -14.40
CA ALA A 371 44.14 -4.99 -13.33
C ALA A 371 43.52 -4.72 -11.94
N GLY A 372 43.22 -5.80 -11.21
CA GLY A 372 42.47 -5.83 -9.95
C GLY A 372 41.53 -7.04 -9.92
N GLY A 373 40.99 -7.43 -8.76
CA GLY A 373 40.16 -8.65 -8.64
C GLY A 373 39.58 -8.87 -7.24
N VAL A 374 38.89 -10.00 -7.06
CA VAL A 374 38.38 -10.43 -5.75
C VAL A 374 39.53 -11.06 -4.96
N ARG A 375 39.88 -10.45 -3.83
CA ARG A 375 40.91 -10.92 -2.89
C ARG A 375 40.42 -12.09 -2.04
N GLY A 376 39.13 -12.08 -1.68
CA GLY A 376 38.48 -13.15 -0.94
C GLY A 376 36.97 -13.00 -1.00
N SER A 377 36.24 -14.10 -0.86
CA SER A 377 34.79 -14.09 -0.81
C SER A 377 34.26 -15.30 -0.05
N GLY A 378 33.01 -15.22 0.40
CA GLY A 378 32.39 -16.36 1.07
C GLY A 378 31.04 -16.05 1.69
N VAL A 379 30.55 -17.04 2.44
CA VAL A 379 29.29 -16.98 3.18
C VAL A 379 29.52 -17.48 4.60
N ASN A 380 29.21 -16.64 5.59
CA ASN A 380 29.31 -16.98 7.01
C ASN A 380 27.91 -17.06 7.62
N LEU A 381 27.67 -18.05 8.49
CA LEU A 381 26.47 -18.07 9.32
C LEU A 381 26.69 -17.21 10.55
N ILE A 382 25.84 -16.21 10.74
CA ILE A 382 25.90 -15.25 11.85
C ILE A 382 24.56 -15.25 12.57
N TYR A 383 24.57 -14.98 13.88
CA TYR A 383 23.34 -14.79 14.63
C TYR A 383 22.94 -13.30 14.64
N ASP A 384 21.74 -12.99 14.17
CA ASP A 384 21.09 -11.68 14.24
C ASP A 384 19.93 -11.72 15.24
N SER A 385 19.81 -10.68 16.06
CA SER A 385 18.81 -10.63 17.15
C SER A 385 17.37 -10.68 16.67
N ASP A 386 17.08 -10.28 15.43
CA ASP A 386 15.71 -10.25 14.91
C ASP A 386 15.26 -11.58 14.28
N PHE A 387 16.19 -12.38 13.72
CA PHE A 387 15.87 -13.57 12.93
C PHE A 387 16.53 -14.86 13.42
N GLY A 388 17.54 -14.76 14.28
CA GLY A 388 18.41 -15.87 14.62
C GLY A 388 19.50 -16.02 13.55
N GLN A 389 19.70 -17.23 13.04
CA GLN A 389 20.77 -17.50 12.09
C GLN A 389 20.50 -16.87 10.71
N VAL A 390 21.46 -16.10 10.19
CA VAL A 390 21.44 -15.42 8.90
C VAL A 390 22.73 -15.68 8.12
N ALA A 391 22.68 -15.66 6.79
CA ALA A 391 23.82 -15.84 5.91
C ALA A 391 24.44 -14.47 5.57
N GLU A 392 25.64 -14.19 6.09
CA GLU A 392 26.42 -13.02 5.69
C GLU A 392 27.27 -13.35 4.48
N VAL A 393 26.88 -12.79 3.34
CA VAL A 393 27.58 -12.92 2.05
C VAL A 393 28.55 -11.75 1.92
N TRP A 394 29.80 -12.03 1.58
CA TRP A 394 30.84 -11.01 1.51
C TRP A 394 31.82 -11.26 0.35
N ALA A 395 32.41 -10.17 -0.14
CA ALA A 395 33.64 -10.21 -0.93
C ALA A 395 34.54 -9.01 -0.62
N GLU A 396 35.84 -9.27 -0.61
CA GLU A 396 36.91 -8.29 -0.51
C GLU A 396 37.54 -8.09 -1.89
N TYR A 397 37.76 -6.84 -2.27
CA TYR A 397 38.33 -6.45 -3.56
C TYR A 397 39.67 -5.73 -3.36
N TYR A 398 40.61 -5.93 -4.29
CA TYR A 398 41.86 -5.16 -4.32
C TYR A 398 41.61 -3.70 -4.66
N ALA A 399 42.49 -2.80 -4.18
CA ALA A 399 42.52 -1.38 -4.55
C ALA A 399 42.36 -1.20 -6.08
N GLY A 400 41.45 -0.35 -6.54
CA GLY A 400 41.28 -0.06 -7.96
C GLY A 400 40.55 -1.09 -8.83
N THR A 401 40.10 -2.23 -8.27
CA THR A 401 39.36 -3.28 -9.00
C THR A 401 38.17 -2.70 -9.79
N ARG A 402 37.97 -3.18 -11.04
CA ARG A 402 36.83 -2.88 -11.93
C ARG A 402 36.45 -4.11 -12.75
N ASN A 403 35.19 -4.22 -13.15
CA ASN A 403 34.60 -5.27 -14.00
C ASN A 403 34.66 -6.71 -13.44
N TRP A 404 34.61 -6.84 -12.12
CA TRP A 404 34.55 -8.13 -11.39
C TRP A 404 33.32 -8.22 -10.51
N ALA A 405 32.82 -9.45 -10.30
CA ALA A 405 31.74 -9.73 -9.36
C ALA A 405 31.89 -11.08 -8.66
N TYR A 406 31.30 -11.22 -7.47
CA TYR A 406 31.21 -12.49 -6.74
C TYR A 406 29.77 -12.99 -6.68
N ASN A 407 29.42 -13.94 -7.56
CA ASN A 407 28.10 -14.55 -7.65
C ASN A 407 27.96 -15.70 -6.66
N LEU A 408 27.00 -15.63 -5.75
CA LEU A 408 26.54 -16.75 -4.94
C LEU A 408 25.20 -17.24 -5.51
N TYR A 409 25.10 -18.46 -6.00
CA TYR A 409 23.94 -18.89 -6.78
C TYR A 409 23.53 -20.34 -6.50
N ILE A 410 22.26 -20.62 -6.76
CA ILE A 410 21.71 -21.96 -6.62
C ILE A 410 22.40 -22.94 -7.59
N PRO A 411 22.73 -24.18 -7.16
CA PRO A 411 23.46 -25.14 -8.01
C PRO A 411 22.72 -25.53 -9.30
N THR A 412 21.39 -25.57 -9.25
CA THR A 412 20.52 -26.00 -10.35
C THR A 412 19.50 -24.89 -10.62
N PRO A 413 19.25 -24.50 -11.88
CA PRO A 413 18.27 -23.47 -12.20
C PRO A 413 16.88 -23.93 -11.76
N VAL A 414 16.08 -23.00 -11.26
CA VAL A 414 14.67 -23.25 -10.98
C VAL A 414 13.95 -23.41 -12.31
N SER A 415 13.12 -24.44 -12.43
CA SER A 415 12.21 -24.64 -13.55
C SER A 415 10.78 -24.67 -13.04
N ILE A 416 9.95 -23.75 -13.54
CA ILE A 416 8.55 -23.59 -13.14
C ILE A 416 7.67 -23.78 -14.36
N SER A 417 6.68 -24.67 -14.26
CA SER A 417 5.67 -24.92 -15.28
C SER A 417 4.26 -24.84 -14.70
N GLY A 418 3.31 -24.31 -15.47
CA GLY A 418 1.88 -24.30 -15.09
C GLY A 418 1.50 -23.25 -14.05
N TRP A 419 2.41 -22.34 -13.66
CA TRP A 419 2.07 -21.20 -12.83
C TRP A 419 1.63 -20.01 -13.71
N PRO A 420 0.56 -19.29 -13.34
CA PRO A 420 0.14 -18.07 -14.06
C PRO A 420 1.20 -16.95 -13.97
N GLY A 421 2.02 -17.00 -12.92
CA GLY A 421 3.15 -16.12 -12.68
C GLY A 421 3.88 -16.59 -11.41
N PHE A 422 5.00 -15.96 -11.10
CA PHE A 422 5.80 -16.27 -9.92
C PHE A 422 6.11 -15.01 -9.12
N ARG A 423 6.39 -15.19 -7.84
CA ARG A 423 6.93 -14.17 -6.94
C ARG A 423 8.17 -14.74 -6.25
N ALA A 424 9.31 -14.11 -6.51
CA ALA A 424 10.60 -14.42 -5.90
C ALA A 424 10.94 -13.33 -4.88
N GLU A 425 11.38 -13.73 -3.68
CA GLU A 425 11.59 -12.83 -2.55
C GLU A 425 12.91 -13.14 -1.84
N ALA A 426 13.64 -12.09 -1.44
CA ALA A 426 14.83 -12.20 -0.60
C ALA A 426 14.78 -11.18 0.54
N LEU A 427 14.92 -11.66 1.78
CA LEU A 427 14.99 -10.79 2.95
C LEU A 427 16.46 -10.47 3.25
N VAL A 428 16.82 -9.20 3.08
CA VAL A 428 18.22 -8.75 3.03
C VAL A 428 18.46 -7.51 3.90
N ARG A 429 19.66 -7.43 4.49
CA ARG A 429 20.17 -6.28 5.24
C ARG A 429 21.53 -5.83 4.67
N PRO A 430 21.59 -4.66 4.01
CA PRO A 430 22.86 -4.07 3.56
C PRO A 430 23.74 -3.65 4.75
N MET A 431 25.01 -4.07 4.78
CA MET A 431 25.93 -3.75 5.88
C MET A 431 26.95 -2.66 5.54
N SER A 432 27.26 -2.47 4.25
CA SER A 432 28.32 -1.55 3.79
C SER A 432 27.72 -0.32 3.09
N LEU A 433 27.24 0.66 3.88
CA LEU A 433 26.51 1.84 3.34
C LEU A 433 27.38 2.78 2.49
N GLY A 434 28.70 2.78 2.69
CA GLY A 434 29.67 3.60 1.95
C GLY A 434 30.25 2.96 0.69
N THR A 435 29.88 1.72 0.38
CA THR A 435 30.34 0.99 -0.82
C THR A 435 29.27 1.01 -1.91
N ILE A 436 29.67 0.87 -3.17
CA ILE A 436 28.75 1.10 -4.28
C ILE A 436 27.61 0.07 -4.29
N ARG A 437 27.82 -1.22 -3.96
CA ARG A 437 26.74 -2.23 -4.06
C ARG A 437 26.76 -3.27 -2.92
N PRO A 438 26.32 -2.93 -1.70
CA PRO A 438 26.38 -3.84 -0.56
C PRO A 438 25.51 -5.10 -0.68
N ALA A 439 24.44 -5.12 -1.49
CA ALA A 439 23.51 -6.24 -1.58
C ALA A 439 22.84 -6.39 -2.95
N ARG A 440 22.56 -7.63 -3.38
CA ARG A 440 21.80 -7.94 -4.61
C ARG A 440 20.92 -9.18 -4.50
N PHE A 441 19.87 -9.20 -5.31
CA PHE A 441 18.99 -10.32 -5.57
C PHE A 441 18.65 -10.34 -7.06
N ASP A 442 19.33 -11.21 -7.81
CA ASP A 442 19.21 -11.31 -9.26
C ASP A 442 18.55 -12.65 -9.66
N LEU A 443 17.74 -12.65 -10.72
CA LEU A 443 17.23 -13.83 -11.40
C LEU A 443 17.83 -13.90 -12.79
N TYR A 444 18.81 -14.77 -12.99
CA TYR A 444 19.48 -14.96 -14.27
C TYR A 444 18.67 -15.90 -15.12
N TYR A 445 18.43 -15.57 -16.38
CA TYR A 445 17.84 -16.53 -17.31
C TYR A 445 18.71 -17.78 -17.35
N TYR A 446 18.09 -18.95 -17.52
CA TYR A 446 18.82 -20.23 -17.53
C TYR A 446 19.93 -20.29 -18.59
N THR A 447 19.87 -19.44 -19.62
CA THR A 447 20.88 -19.27 -20.67
C THR A 447 22.12 -18.49 -20.20
N SER A 448 22.03 -17.77 -19.09
CA SER A 448 23.12 -16.99 -18.47
C SER A 448 23.69 -17.76 -17.28
N ASN A 449 24.75 -18.53 -17.46
CA ASN A 449 25.33 -19.34 -16.37
C ASN A 449 26.03 -18.46 -15.32
N PRO A 450 25.54 -18.38 -14.07
CA PRO A 450 26.13 -17.49 -13.07
C PRO A 450 27.57 -17.85 -12.67
N GLY A 451 28.01 -19.09 -12.95
CA GLY A 451 29.36 -19.55 -12.66
C GLY A 451 30.45 -18.98 -13.58
N THR A 452 30.06 -18.51 -14.76
CA THR A 452 30.99 -17.97 -15.77
C THR A 452 30.58 -16.58 -16.26
N THR A 453 29.28 -16.28 -16.24
CA THR A 453 28.73 -15.05 -16.79
C THR A 453 28.70 -13.97 -15.73
N HIS A 454 29.42 -12.88 -16.02
CA HIS A 454 29.34 -11.66 -15.26
C HIS A 454 27.94 -11.03 -15.36
N PRO A 455 27.40 -10.36 -14.32
CA PRO A 455 26.02 -9.86 -14.36
C PRO A 455 25.75 -8.86 -15.50
N ILE A 456 26.75 -8.10 -15.93
CA ILE A 456 26.68 -7.23 -17.15
C ILE A 456 26.40 -8.04 -18.41
N CYS A 457 26.92 -9.27 -18.48
CA CYS A 457 26.83 -10.13 -19.64
C CYS A 457 25.62 -11.07 -19.59
N ALA A 458 24.92 -11.13 -18.45
CA ALA A 458 23.82 -12.06 -18.22
C ALA A 458 22.49 -11.42 -18.64
N ASN A 459 21.63 -12.12 -19.37
CA ASN A 459 20.21 -11.81 -19.31
C ASN A 459 19.74 -12.01 -17.87
N LEU A 460 19.12 -11.00 -17.25
CA LEU A 460 18.64 -11.07 -15.85
C LEU A 460 17.53 -10.06 -15.53
N VAL A 461 16.87 -10.26 -14.40
CA VAL A 461 16.15 -9.21 -13.66
C VAL A 461 16.69 -9.13 -12.25
N ALA A 462 16.69 -7.95 -11.61
CA ALA A 462 17.34 -7.79 -10.30
C ALA A 462 16.78 -6.66 -9.43
N ASP A 463 16.87 -6.88 -8.11
CA ASP A 463 16.73 -5.89 -7.04
C ASP A 463 18.08 -5.72 -6.33
N GLN A 464 18.57 -4.48 -6.20
CA GLN A 464 19.90 -4.21 -5.64
C GLN A 464 19.90 -3.04 -4.67
N ALA A 465 20.75 -3.11 -3.64
CA ALA A 465 21.13 -1.96 -2.84
C ALA A 465 22.39 -1.33 -3.45
N VAL A 466 22.28 -0.09 -3.93
CA VAL A 466 23.35 0.67 -4.58
C VAL A 466 23.51 2.01 -3.90
N SER A 467 24.61 2.24 -3.16
CA SER A 467 24.73 3.40 -2.29
C SER A 467 24.43 4.74 -3.01
N PRO A 468 23.51 5.57 -2.49
CA PRO A 468 22.78 5.43 -1.20
C PRO A 468 21.32 4.89 -1.32
N VAL A 469 20.97 4.22 -2.42
CA VAL A 469 19.60 3.91 -2.84
C VAL A 469 19.32 2.43 -3.14
N LEU A 470 18.05 2.02 -3.11
CA LEU A 470 17.61 0.72 -3.64
C LEU A 470 17.16 0.87 -5.10
N VAL A 471 17.51 -0.08 -5.97
CA VAL A 471 17.31 -0.03 -7.43
C VAL A 471 16.80 -1.35 -8.00
N TRP A 472 16.22 -1.28 -9.20
CA TRP A 472 15.62 -2.39 -9.96
C TRP A 472 16.21 -2.42 -11.36
N THR A 473 16.38 -3.58 -11.96
CA THR A 473 16.94 -3.69 -13.33
C THR A 473 16.34 -4.86 -14.10
N ASN A 474 15.94 -4.62 -15.35
CA ASN A 474 15.63 -5.66 -16.33
C ASN A 474 16.66 -5.58 -17.45
N TRP A 475 17.40 -6.66 -17.69
CA TRP A 475 18.54 -6.67 -18.59
C TRP A 475 18.45 -7.81 -19.61
N ARG A 476 18.49 -7.46 -20.89
CA ARG A 476 18.70 -8.41 -21.98
C ARG A 476 20.01 -8.08 -22.71
N GLN A 477 20.73 -9.12 -23.12
CA GLN A 477 21.91 -9.03 -23.94
C GLN A 477 21.58 -8.21 -25.20
N ASN A 478 22.37 -7.17 -25.47
CA ASN A 478 22.21 -6.23 -26.59
C ASN A 478 20.99 -5.29 -26.55
N SER A 479 20.20 -5.24 -25.46
CA SER A 479 19.06 -4.30 -25.36
C SER A 479 19.41 -2.91 -24.81
N GLY A 480 20.67 -2.66 -24.44
CA GLY A 480 21.21 -1.34 -24.09
C GLY A 480 21.06 -0.91 -22.62
N VAL A 481 22.18 -0.47 -22.04
CA VAL A 481 22.43 0.16 -20.72
C VAL A 481 22.17 -0.65 -19.43
N TRP A 482 23.24 -1.27 -18.92
CA TRP A 482 23.32 -1.74 -17.54
C TRP A 482 24.16 -0.72 -16.74
N ASN A 483 23.52 0.05 -15.86
CA ASN A 483 24.15 0.64 -14.70
C ASN A 483 23.13 0.54 -13.56
N GLY A 484 23.54 0.02 -12.41
CA GLY A 484 22.73 -0.09 -11.19
C GLY A 484 22.30 1.27 -10.59
N ARG A 485 22.31 2.37 -11.36
CA ARG A 485 21.79 3.68 -11.00
C ARG A 485 20.81 4.24 -12.03
N THR A 486 20.42 3.48 -13.06
CA THR A 486 19.43 3.92 -14.05
C THR A 486 18.02 3.70 -13.51
N TRP A 487 17.27 4.79 -13.35
CA TRP A 487 15.92 4.76 -12.85
C TRP A 487 14.98 4.72 -14.04
N ASP A 488 14.71 3.51 -14.51
CA ASP A 488 13.64 3.29 -15.48
C ASP A 488 12.31 3.51 -14.76
N ASP A 489 11.93 4.77 -14.58
CA ASP A 489 10.59 5.24 -14.26
C ASP A 489 9.92 4.65 -12.98
N ALA A 490 10.67 4.43 -11.89
CA ALA A 490 10.09 4.38 -10.53
C ALA A 490 11.14 4.72 -9.47
N GLY A 491 10.67 5.32 -8.37
CA GLY A 491 11.49 5.98 -7.36
C GLY A 491 12.50 5.08 -6.64
N SER A 492 13.58 5.70 -6.19
CA SER A 492 14.46 5.13 -5.18
C SER A 492 13.97 5.47 -3.78
N VAL A 493 14.29 4.60 -2.83
CA VAL A 493 14.27 4.94 -1.42
C VAL A 493 15.71 4.85 -0.90
N TYR A 494 16.12 5.85 -0.11
CA TYR A 494 17.38 5.75 0.62
C TYR A 494 17.33 4.52 1.52
N PHE A 495 18.39 3.72 1.51
CA PHE A 495 18.51 2.64 2.47
C PHE A 495 19.46 3.00 3.59
N ASP A 496 19.14 2.50 4.77
CA ASP A 496 20.01 2.47 5.94
C ASP A 496 20.35 1.01 6.27
N SER A 497 20.96 0.76 7.43
CA SER A 497 21.26 -0.61 7.87
C SER A 497 20.03 -1.28 8.50
N SER A 498 18.94 -1.36 7.73
CA SER A 498 17.69 -2.04 8.09
C SER A 498 17.45 -3.30 7.25
N TRP A 499 16.46 -4.10 7.67
CA TRP A 499 15.98 -5.24 6.92
C TRP A 499 14.98 -4.81 5.83
N TYR A 500 15.19 -5.30 4.61
CA TYR A 500 14.35 -5.06 3.45
C TYR A 500 13.96 -6.38 2.80
N LEU A 501 12.71 -6.49 2.35
CA LEU A 501 12.27 -7.60 1.52
C LEU A 501 12.29 -7.16 0.06
N PHE A 502 13.25 -7.68 -0.71
CA PHE A 502 13.33 -7.52 -2.17
C PHE A 502 12.36 -8.51 -2.80
N THR A 503 11.57 -8.06 -3.77
CA THR A 503 10.48 -8.85 -4.37
C THR A 503 10.39 -8.60 -5.86
N ILE A 504 10.50 -9.68 -6.63
CA ILE A 504 10.35 -9.69 -8.09
C ILE A 504 9.16 -10.59 -8.43
N TYR A 505 8.18 -10.03 -9.13
CA TYR A 505 7.03 -10.73 -9.68
C TYR A 505 7.17 -10.86 -11.19
N GLY A 506 6.97 -12.07 -11.72
CA GLY A 506 6.93 -12.30 -13.16
C GLY A 506 5.57 -12.86 -13.59
N SER A 507 4.98 -12.28 -14.64
CA SER A 507 3.84 -12.84 -15.38
C SER A 507 4.07 -12.77 -16.89
N SER A 508 3.16 -13.36 -17.68
CA SER A 508 3.27 -13.43 -19.15
C SER A 508 3.35 -12.08 -19.84
N ASP A 509 2.99 -10.99 -19.15
CA ASP A 509 2.84 -9.67 -19.76
C ASP A 509 3.66 -8.59 -19.05
N SER A 510 4.11 -8.86 -17.81
CA SER A 510 4.81 -7.84 -17.02
C SER A 510 5.71 -8.41 -15.93
N ILE A 511 6.73 -7.63 -15.59
CA ILE A 511 7.54 -7.80 -14.38
C ILE A 511 7.17 -6.69 -13.39
N ILE A 512 6.96 -7.05 -12.13
CA ILE A 512 6.74 -6.07 -11.06
C ILE A 512 7.87 -6.21 -10.04
N TYR A 513 8.40 -5.09 -9.58
CA TYR A 513 9.38 -5.02 -8.50
C TYR A 513 8.74 -4.34 -7.30
N GLN A 514 9.01 -4.83 -6.10
CA GLN A 514 8.49 -4.23 -4.88
C GLN A 514 9.44 -4.43 -3.70
N ILE A 515 9.74 -3.34 -2.99
CA ILE A 515 10.52 -3.40 -1.75
C ILE A 515 9.63 -3.06 -0.58
N TYR A 516 9.78 -3.86 0.46
CA TYR A 516 9.16 -3.61 1.74
C TYR A 516 10.24 -3.33 2.78
N SER A 517 10.01 -2.31 3.62
CA SER A 517 10.74 -2.21 4.88
C SER A 517 10.22 -3.31 5.81
N TYR A 518 11.12 -4.11 6.37
CA TYR A 518 10.81 -5.15 7.34
C TYR A 518 11.06 -4.65 8.76
N ASN A 519 10.18 -5.02 9.69
CA ASN A 519 10.41 -4.81 11.12
C ASN A 519 9.85 -6.02 11.89
N SER A 520 10.64 -6.55 12.83
CA SER A 520 10.32 -7.76 13.60
C SER A 520 9.12 -7.63 14.54
N THR A 521 8.47 -6.46 14.62
CA THR A 521 7.27 -6.24 15.44
C THR A 521 6.03 -5.82 14.65
N ARG A 522 6.11 -5.60 13.33
CA ARG A 522 4.99 -5.09 12.53
C ARG A 522 4.97 -5.70 11.13
N ALA A 523 3.80 -5.71 10.49
CA ALA A 523 3.66 -6.17 9.11
C ALA A 523 4.54 -5.37 8.13
N LEU A 524 4.87 -5.99 7.00
CA LEU A 524 5.64 -5.39 5.91
C LEU A 524 5.01 -4.09 5.41
N LYS A 525 5.80 -3.03 5.28
CA LYS A 525 5.38 -1.77 4.66
C LYS A 525 6.06 -1.62 3.31
N ALA A 526 5.28 -1.60 2.23
CA ALA A 526 5.80 -1.31 0.90
C ALA A 526 6.36 0.12 0.88
N ILE A 527 7.60 0.27 0.45
CA ILE A 527 8.27 1.57 0.35
C ILE A 527 8.52 1.97 -1.11
N ALA A 528 8.54 1.01 -2.04
CA ALA A 528 8.62 1.29 -3.46
C ALA A 528 8.05 0.13 -4.31
N THR A 529 7.48 0.47 -5.47
CA THR A 529 6.95 -0.48 -6.46
C THR A 529 7.25 0.02 -7.88
N LYS A 530 7.64 -0.88 -8.78
CA LYS A 530 7.83 -0.62 -10.22
C LYS A 530 7.14 -1.69 -11.03
N ARG A 531 6.47 -1.32 -12.14
CA ARG A 531 5.95 -2.27 -13.13
C ARG A 531 6.59 -2.02 -14.48
N VAL A 532 7.09 -3.07 -15.11
CA VAL A 532 7.63 -3.08 -16.47
C VAL A 532 6.70 -3.94 -17.33
N GLN A 533 6.10 -3.34 -18.34
CA GLN A 533 5.39 -4.07 -19.40
C GLN A 533 6.47 -4.57 -20.36
N ASP A 534 6.39 -5.83 -20.80
CA ASP A 534 7.42 -6.63 -21.50
C ASP A 534 8.21 -7.58 -20.59
N THR A 535 7.75 -8.84 -20.55
CA THR A 535 8.49 -9.95 -19.95
C THR A 535 9.48 -10.55 -20.97
N PRO A 536 10.70 -10.91 -20.55
CA PRO A 536 11.61 -11.70 -21.39
C PRO A 536 11.36 -13.21 -21.33
N TRP A 537 10.57 -13.67 -20.37
CA TRP A 537 10.08 -15.03 -20.32
C TRP A 537 8.74 -15.10 -21.07
N GLY A 538 8.65 -15.95 -22.10
CA GLY A 538 7.44 -16.14 -22.90
C GLY A 538 6.26 -16.71 -22.11
N ALA A 539 5.26 -17.25 -22.81
CA ALA A 539 3.89 -17.39 -22.33
C ALA A 539 3.60 -18.30 -21.10
N THR A 540 4.55 -18.98 -20.43
CA THR A 540 4.31 -19.69 -19.12
C THR A 540 5.47 -20.52 -18.54
N SER A 541 6.59 -20.71 -19.24
CA SER A 541 7.74 -21.50 -18.74
C SER A 541 8.84 -20.61 -18.17
N TRP A 542 9.05 -20.67 -16.85
CA TRP A 542 10.02 -19.84 -16.16
C TRP A 542 11.24 -20.66 -15.79
N GLN A 543 12.40 -20.30 -16.34
CA GLN A 543 13.66 -20.97 -16.05
C GLN A 543 14.73 -19.94 -15.75
N PHE A 544 15.27 -19.98 -14.53
CA PHE A 544 16.26 -19.02 -14.07
C PHE A 544 17.10 -19.55 -12.90
N TYR A 545 18.32 -19.02 -12.76
CA TYR A 545 19.12 -19.13 -11.54
C TYR A 545 18.75 -17.99 -10.60
N ILE A 546 18.74 -18.28 -9.31
CA ILE A 546 18.71 -17.24 -8.27
C ILE A 546 20.15 -16.94 -7.88
N VAL A 547 20.52 -15.67 -7.91
CA VAL A 547 21.88 -15.18 -7.66
C VAL A 547 21.85 -14.08 -6.59
N LEU A 548 22.66 -14.24 -5.57
CA LEU A 548 23.00 -13.26 -4.54
C LEU A 548 24.47 -12.86 -4.71
N GLY A 549 24.95 -11.94 -3.87
CA GLY A 549 26.37 -11.63 -3.79
C GLY A 549 26.66 -10.17 -3.47
N SER A 550 27.89 -9.78 -3.76
CA SER A 550 28.44 -8.43 -3.67
C SER A 550 28.90 -7.94 -5.05
N ALA A 551 29.04 -6.63 -5.19
CA ALA A 551 29.17 -5.79 -6.38
C ALA A 551 29.58 -6.45 -7.69
N ILE A 552 28.92 -5.94 -8.71
CA ILE A 552 29.54 -5.66 -9.99
C ILE A 552 30.33 -4.35 -9.89
N VAL A 553 31.65 -4.44 -9.93
CA VAL A 553 32.51 -3.28 -9.67
C VAL A 553 32.68 -2.44 -10.93
N ASP A 554 31.90 -1.39 -11.11
CA ASP A 554 32.11 -0.44 -12.21
C ASP A 554 33.09 0.68 -11.84
N ASN A 555 33.12 1.04 -10.54
CA ASN A 555 34.03 2.01 -9.96
C ASN A 555 34.51 1.47 -8.59
N PRO A 556 35.83 1.43 -8.31
CA PRO A 556 36.33 0.99 -7.01
C PRO A 556 35.85 1.91 -5.88
N ALA A 557 35.46 1.33 -4.73
CA ALA A 557 35.17 2.12 -3.54
C ALA A 557 36.42 2.84 -3.00
N SER A 558 37.61 2.32 -3.32
CA SER A 558 38.90 2.95 -3.04
C SER A 558 39.92 2.60 -4.13
N THR A 559 40.67 3.59 -4.61
CA THR A 559 41.79 3.38 -5.54
C THR A 559 43.11 3.09 -4.81
N THR A 560 43.16 3.22 -3.49
CA THR A 560 44.40 3.16 -2.70
C THR A 560 44.42 2.07 -1.63
N ALA A 561 43.26 1.53 -1.22
CA ALA A 561 43.15 0.47 -0.21
C ALA A 561 42.15 -0.61 -0.65
N SER A 562 42.28 -1.83 -0.12
CA SER A 562 41.24 -2.86 -0.29
C SER A 562 39.96 -2.46 0.42
N TRP A 563 38.82 -2.96 -0.06
CA TRP A 563 37.52 -2.74 0.56
C TRP A 563 36.70 -4.03 0.55
N VAL A 564 35.75 -4.11 1.47
CA VAL A 564 34.88 -5.27 1.65
C VAL A 564 33.44 -4.83 1.50
N GLU A 565 32.66 -5.64 0.79
CA GLU A 565 31.22 -5.50 0.73
C GLU A 565 30.54 -6.67 1.43
N ARG A 566 29.46 -6.38 2.15
CA ARG A 566 28.72 -7.35 2.95
C ARG A 566 27.22 -7.09 2.94
N ALA A 567 26.45 -8.18 2.86
CA ALA A 567 25.01 -8.20 3.12
C ALA A 567 24.63 -9.46 3.89
N ARG A 568 23.60 -9.34 4.73
CA ARG A 568 23.00 -10.46 5.44
C ARG A 568 21.69 -10.86 4.79
N TYR A 569 21.50 -12.14 4.55
CA TYR A 569 20.30 -12.74 3.99
C TYR A 569 19.70 -13.70 5.03
N ALA A 570 18.45 -13.48 5.39
CA ALA A 570 17.76 -14.38 6.31
C ALA A 570 17.20 -15.60 5.57
N TYR A 571 16.59 -15.38 4.42
CA TYR A 571 16.07 -16.43 3.54
C TYR A 571 15.85 -15.90 2.11
N VAL A 572 15.68 -16.84 1.18
CA VAL A 572 15.15 -16.63 -0.18
C VAL A 572 13.95 -17.55 -0.37
N ARG A 573 12.88 -17.07 -1.00
CA ARG A 573 11.68 -17.89 -1.28
C ARG A 573 11.03 -17.59 -2.62
N LEU A 574 10.30 -18.56 -3.15
CA LEU A 574 9.59 -18.48 -4.42
C LEU A 574 8.21 -19.15 -4.32
N ARG A 575 7.19 -18.53 -4.93
CA ARG A 575 5.81 -19.02 -4.91
C ARG A 575 5.00 -18.59 -6.14
N PRO A 576 3.88 -19.27 -6.45
CA PRO A 576 2.93 -18.83 -7.47
C PRO A 576 2.39 -17.43 -7.18
N TRP A 577 2.12 -16.68 -8.24
CA TRP A 577 1.61 -15.31 -8.14
C TRP A 577 0.66 -14.94 -9.29
N VAL A 578 -0.26 -14.02 -8.99
CA VAL A 578 -1.23 -13.42 -9.90
C VAL A 578 -1.45 -11.96 -9.53
N GLU A 579 -1.89 -11.14 -10.50
CA GLU A 579 -2.27 -9.74 -10.29
C GLU A 579 -3.77 -9.55 -10.56
N PRO A 580 -4.55 -8.93 -9.65
CA PRO A 580 -4.15 -8.60 -8.27
C PRO A 580 -3.96 -9.87 -7.42
N PRO A 581 -3.09 -9.84 -6.39
CA PRO A 581 -2.93 -10.97 -5.47
C PRO A 581 -4.24 -11.25 -4.72
N PRO A 582 -4.46 -12.49 -4.25
CA PRO A 582 -5.67 -12.82 -3.50
C PRO A 582 -5.83 -11.95 -2.26
N GLY A 583 -7.06 -11.51 -2.02
CA GLY A 583 -7.43 -10.88 -0.75
C GLY A 583 -7.50 -11.92 0.35
N VAL A 584 -6.85 -11.68 1.49
CA VAL A 584 -6.80 -12.62 2.62
C VAL A 584 -7.21 -11.92 3.90
N MET A 585 -8.08 -12.55 4.68
CA MET A 585 -8.57 -11.98 5.94
C MET A 585 -8.79 -13.04 7.02
N LEU A 586 -8.31 -12.77 8.24
CA LEU A 586 -8.58 -13.55 9.45
C LEU A 586 -9.75 -12.94 10.25
N THR A 587 -10.80 -13.71 10.52
CA THR A 587 -11.95 -13.30 11.35
C THR A 587 -12.51 -14.43 12.22
N THR A 588 -13.49 -14.11 13.06
CA THR A 588 -14.26 -15.10 13.80
C THR A 588 -15.16 -15.91 12.86
N LEU A 589 -15.51 -17.13 13.25
CA LEU A 589 -16.25 -18.07 12.40
C LEU A 589 -17.59 -17.51 11.86
N ALA A 590 -18.30 -16.73 12.68
CA ALA A 590 -19.62 -16.17 12.38
C ALA A 590 -19.58 -14.86 11.57
N ALA A 591 -18.43 -14.21 11.43
CA ALA A 591 -18.32 -12.96 10.68
C ALA A 591 -18.52 -13.22 9.17
N PRO A 592 -19.22 -12.36 8.40
CA PRO A 592 -19.23 -12.47 6.95
C PRO A 592 -17.82 -12.27 6.37
N PRO A 593 -17.49 -12.90 5.22
CA PRO A 593 -16.24 -12.64 4.53
C PRO A 593 -16.20 -11.16 4.13
N SER A 594 -15.19 -10.42 4.57
CA SER A 594 -14.97 -9.03 4.16
C SER A 594 -13.64 -8.87 3.46
N VAL A 595 -13.58 -7.94 2.51
CA VAL A 595 -12.37 -7.63 1.77
C VAL A 595 -11.91 -6.22 2.07
N ARG A 596 -10.59 -6.02 2.09
CA ARG A 596 -9.99 -4.70 2.16
C ARG A 596 -10.50 -3.87 0.98
N PRO A 597 -10.91 -2.60 1.19
CA PRO A 597 -11.34 -1.77 0.09
C PRO A 597 -10.16 -1.48 -0.84
N SER A 598 -10.43 -1.44 -2.15
CA SER A 598 -9.44 -1.08 -3.17
C SER A 598 -8.83 0.31 -2.92
N ARG A 599 -9.61 1.24 -2.34
CA ARG A 599 -9.19 2.59 -1.96
C ARG A 599 -9.78 3.00 -0.61
N VAL A 600 -9.02 3.74 0.19
CA VAL A 600 -9.44 4.31 1.46
C VAL A 600 -9.80 5.78 1.24
N ASP A 601 -11.08 6.11 1.11
CA ASP A 601 -11.53 7.52 1.08
C ASP A 601 -12.23 7.91 2.35
N ILE A 602 -12.09 9.19 2.68
CA ILE A 602 -12.74 9.82 3.82
C ILE A 602 -14.03 10.44 3.36
N VAL A 603 -15.11 10.01 3.98
CA VAL A 603 -16.38 10.71 3.86
C VAL A 603 -16.83 11.01 5.28
N ALA A 604 -17.05 12.30 5.55
CA ALA A 604 -17.49 12.82 6.83
C ALA A 604 -18.60 13.85 6.61
N SER A 605 -19.59 13.86 7.49
CA SER A 605 -20.65 14.88 7.47
C SER A 605 -20.21 16.16 8.18
N ARG A 606 -20.99 17.22 7.98
CA ARG A 606 -20.88 18.46 8.76
C ARG A 606 -21.36 18.31 10.21
N LEU A 607 -22.14 17.27 10.50
CA LEU A 607 -22.71 16.97 11.81
C LEU A 607 -22.57 15.48 12.12
N ALA A 608 -22.08 15.14 13.31
CA ALA A 608 -21.97 13.75 13.77
C ALA A 608 -22.33 13.56 15.23
N ASN A 609 -22.94 12.43 15.56
CA ASN A 609 -23.40 12.10 16.91
C ASN A 609 -23.25 10.60 17.20
N VAL A 610 -22.77 10.26 18.38
CA VAL A 610 -22.73 8.91 18.92
C VAL A 610 -23.36 8.88 20.30
N SER A 611 -24.12 7.81 20.57
CA SER A 611 -24.68 7.58 21.91
C SER A 611 -24.67 6.10 22.29
N SER A 612 -24.51 5.84 23.58
CA SER A 612 -24.68 4.53 24.21
C SER A 612 -25.53 4.69 25.46
N ARG A 613 -26.42 3.74 25.71
CA ARG A 613 -27.28 3.66 26.88
C ARG A 613 -27.19 2.24 27.42
N VAL A 614 -26.80 2.11 28.69
CA VAL A 614 -26.71 0.83 29.39
C VAL A 614 -27.63 0.90 30.59
N GLY A 615 -28.53 -0.08 30.66
CA GLY A 615 -29.39 -0.34 31.81
C GLY A 615 -28.89 -1.56 32.55
N MET A 616 -28.91 -1.47 33.88
CA MET A 616 -28.61 -2.57 34.78
C MET A 616 -29.73 -2.64 35.80
N SER A 617 -30.30 -3.83 35.96
CA SER A 617 -31.37 -4.07 36.91
C SER A 617 -31.18 -5.38 37.65
N GLY A 618 -31.68 -5.49 38.87
CA GLY A 618 -31.66 -6.75 39.62
C GLY A 618 -31.46 -6.57 41.11
N LEU A 619 -30.89 -7.58 41.76
CA LEU A 619 -30.67 -7.59 43.21
C LEU A 619 -29.22 -7.88 43.57
N ILE A 620 -28.75 -7.32 44.68
CA ILE A 620 -27.43 -7.60 45.27
C ILE A 620 -27.68 -8.16 46.67
N GLY A 621 -27.72 -9.49 46.76
CA GLY A 621 -28.22 -10.23 47.92
C GLY A 621 -27.45 -9.93 49.22
N LEU A 622 -26.12 -9.83 49.16
CA LEU A 622 -25.32 -9.54 50.36
C LEU A 622 -25.39 -8.07 50.79
N ALA A 623 -25.73 -7.14 49.89
CA ALA A 623 -25.89 -5.72 50.19
C ALA A 623 -27.34 -5.33 50.58
N GLY A 624 -28.28 -6.28 50.59
CA GLY A 624 -29.69 -6.03 50.92
C GLY A 624 -30.45 -5.21 49.86
N ILE A 625 -29.93 -5.11 48.63
CA ILE A 625 -30.57 -4.34 47.54
C ILE A 625 -31.54 -5.27 46.82
N SER A 626 -32.85 -5.02 46.99
CA SER A 626 -33.93 -5.82 46.39
C SER A 626 -34.38 -5.34 45.01
N ASP A 627 -34.10 -4.07 44.67
CA ASP A 627 -34.45 -3.46 43.38
C ASP A 627 -33.40 -2.41 42.99
N LEU A 628 -32.34 -2.86 42.34
CA LEU A 628 -31.35 -1.99 41.70
C LEU A 628 -31.86 -1.63 40.31
N ARG A 629 -31.91 -0.33 39.98
CA ARG A 629 -32.17 0.13 38.62
C ARG A 629 -31.28 1.31 38.27
N ILE A 630 -30.21 1.01 37.54
CA ILE A 630 -29.22 1.99 37.09
C ILE A 630 -29.31 2.14 35.59
N GLU A 631 -29.32 3.39 35.12
CA GLU A 631 -29.32 3.70 33.71
C GLU A 631 -28.34 4.82 33.40
N ARG A 632 -27.35 4.51 32.56
CA ARG A 632 -26.29 5.45 32.18
C ARG A 632 -26.23 5.63 30.68
N SER A 633 -26.30 6.90 30.26
CA SER A 633 -26.16 7.29 28.86
C SER A 633 -24.94 8.17 28.63
N VAL A 634 -24.14 7.80 27.64
CA VAL A 634 -23.03 8.60 27.11
C VAL A 634 -23.41 9.08 25.72
N SER A 635 -23.19 10.35 25.43
CA SER A 635 -23.32 10.91 24.08
C SER A 635 -22.24 11.94 23.77
N LEU A 636 -21.85 11.97 22.50
CA LEU A 636 -20.95 12.96 21.91
C LEU A 636 -21.57 13.42 20.59
N ASN A 637 -21.81 14.72 20.47
CA ASN A 637 -22.30 15.36 19.25
C ASN A 637 -21.34 16.48 18.86
N ALA A 638 -21.00 16.58 17.58
CA ALA A 638 -20.15 17.65 17.08
C ALA A 638 -20.60 18.15 15.70
N SER A 639 -20.34 19.43 15.44
CA SER A 639 -20.64 20.09 14.16
C SER A 639 -19.47 20.94 13.67
N ILE A 640 -19.32 21.08 12.35
CA ILE A 640 -18.23 21.84 11.72
C ILE A 640 -18.75 22.85 10.68
N THR A 641 -18.15 24.04 10.69
CA THR A 641 -18.43 25.11 9.73
C THR A 641 -17.14 25.81 9.28
N SER A 642 -17.08 26.29 8.03
CA SER A 642 -15.93 27.04 7.52
C SER A 642 -15.97 28.48 8.01
N VAL A 643 -14.87 28.96 8.58
CA VAL A 643 -14.75 30.34 9.09
C VAL A 643 -14.36 31.31 7.97
N ALA A 644 -13.52 30.84 7.04
CA ALA A 644 -13.04 31.62 5.91
C ALA A 644 -12.82 30.71 4.68
N PRO A 645 -12.68 31.27 3.47
CA PRO A 645 -12.13 30.55 2.32
C PRO A 645 -10.73 29.99 2.63
N PRO A 646 -10.35 28.85 2.04
CA PRO A 646 -9.02 28.28 2.27
C PRO A 646 -7.91 29.20 1.76
N ALA A 647 -6.80 29.25 2.49
CA ALA A 647 -5.57 29.84 1.97
C ALA A 647 -4.90 28.83 1.03
N VAL A 648 -4.88 29.15 -0.27
CA VAL A 648 -4.44 28.24 -1.33
C VAL A 648 -2.95 28.43 -1.59
N GLY A 649 -2.16 27.40 -1.32
CA GLY A 649 -0.73 27.31 -1.66
C GLY A 649 -0.49 26.45 -2.91
N PRO A 650 0.74 26.39 -3.44
CA PRO A 650 1.05 25.62 -4.64
C PRO A 650 0.80 24.11 -4.46
N ASN A 651 1.10 23.57 -3.27
CA ASN A 651 1.02 22.13 -2.99
C ASN A 651 0.05 21.78 -1.84
N GLN A 652 -0.40 22.78 -1.08
CA GLN A 652 -1.19 22.61 0.13
C GLN A 652 -2.22 23.71 0.30
N ASN A 653 -3.36 23.37 0.89
CA ASN A 653 -4.41 24.29 1.28
C ASN A 653 -4.51 24.32 2.81
N THR A 654 -4.65 25.52 3.36
CA THR A 654 -4.91 25.70 4.79
C THR A 654 -6.37 26.11 4.99
N TYR A 655 -7.10 25.33 5.77
CA TYR A 655 -8.50 25.54 6.11
C TYR A 655 -8.62 25.96 7.58
N THR A 656 -9.57 26.84 7.88
CA THR A 656 -9.90 27.25 9.24
C THR A 656 -11.38 27.00 9.51
N TYR A 657 -11.65 26.16 10.51
CA TYR A 657 -12.98 25.68 10.85
C TYR A 657 -13.39 26.07 12.27
N SER A 658 -14.70 26.26 12.47
CA SER A 658 -15.33 26.35 13.78
C SER A 658 -16.02 25.03 14.07
N VAL A 659 -15.61 24.37 15.16
CA VAL A 659 -16.10 23.06 15.60
C VAL A 659 -16.81 23.20 16.93
N GLU A 660 -18.11 22.93 16.96
CA GLU A 660 -18.88 22.88 18.19
C GLU A 660 -18.94 21.43 18.70
N VAL A 661 -18.58 21.21 19.97
CA VAL A 661 -18.56 19.90 20.63
C VAL A 661 -19.54 19.90 21.79
N THR A 662 -20.41 18.90 21.83
CA THR A 662 -21.40 18.67 22.88
C THR A 662 -21.22 17.27 23.47
N SER A 663 -21.08 17.15 24.78
CA SER A 663 -20.92 15.85 25.48
C SER A 663 -21.95 15.70 26.60
N SER A 664 -22.41 14.50 26.91
CA SER A 664 -23.23 14.26 28.12
C SER A 664 -22.40 14.08 29.40
N ILE A 665 -21.07 14.09 29.30
CA ILE A 665 -20.16 13.96 30.44
C ILE A 665 -19.82 15.37 30.93
N PRO A 666 -19.96 15.69 32.23
CA PRO A 666 -19.58 16.99 32.77
C PRO A 666 -18.13 17.34 32.43
N ARG A 667 -17.89 18.56 31.91
CA ARG A 667 -16.58 19.02 31.39
C ARG A 667 -16.00 18.17 30.25
N GLY A 668 -16.78 17.25 29.68
CA GLY A 668 -16.33 16.37 28.59
C GLY A 668 -16.03 17.12 27.29
N SER A 669 -16.72 18.23 27.01
CA SER A 669 -16.43 19.07 25.84
C SER A 669 -15.10 19.82 25.95
N LEU A 670 -14.61 20.07 27.17
CA LEU A 670 -13.28 20.63 27.44
C LEU A 670 -12.16 19.59 27.26
N ALA A 671 -12.47 18.31 27.41
CA ALA A 671 -11.54 17.20 27.18
C ALA A 671 -11.46 16.79 25.69
N ALA A 672 -12.05 17.56 24.78
CA ALA A 672 -12.03 17.29 23.36
C ALA A 672 -10.61 17.39 22.79
N SER A 673 -10.17 16.32 22.15
CA SER A 673 -8.94 16.28 21.37
C SER A 673 -9.26 16.19 19.89
N PHE A 674 -8.44 16.85 19.08
CA PHE A 674 -8.64 16.96 17.63
C PHE A 674 -7.55 16.21 16.90
N THR A 675 -7.91 15.56 15.82
CA THR A 675 -6.96 14.83 14.98
C THR A 675 -7.33 15.03 13.52
N LEU A 676 -6.39 15.54 12.73
CA LEU A 676 -6.50 15.66 11.29
C LEU A 676 -6.31 14.30 10.65
N PHE A 677 -7.24 13.94 9.77
CA PHE A 677 -7.21 12.71 9.02
C PHE A 677 -7.41 13.01 7.53
N TYR A 678 -6.47 12.63 6.65
CA TYR A 678 -6.59 12.79 5.19
C TYR A 678 -6.04 11.60 4.40
N SER A 679 -6.56 11.38 3.19
CA SER A 679 -6.20 10.23 2.33
C SER A 679 -5.30 10.64 1.16
N LEU A 680 -4.23 9.87 0.94
CA LEU A 680 -3.34 9.93 -0.23
C LEU A 680 -3.57 8.69 -1.15
N GLY A 681 -4.80 8.18 -1.20
CA GLY A 681 -5.18 7.00 -1.99
C GLY A 681 -5.11 5.69 -1.18
N SER A 682 -4.02 4.93 -1.32
CA SER A 682 -3.82 3.67 -0.58
C SER A 682 -3.18 3.87 0.81
N THR A 683 -2.65 5.06 1.07
CA THR A 683 -2.08 5.49 2.36
C THR A 683 -2.86 6.68 2.91
N TYR A 684 -2.81 6.87 4.23
CA TYR A 684 -3.48 7.99 4.91
C TYR A 684 -2.51 8.63 5.90
N VAL A 685 -2.81 9.87 6.27
CA VAL A 685 -2.08 10.61 7.30
C VAL A 685 -3.03 10.90 8.45
N ASN A 686 -2.52 10.67 9.66
CA ASN A 686 -3.23 10.89 10.90
C ASN A 686 -2.34 11.77 11.81
N SER A 687 -2.75 13.00 12.09
CA SER A 687 -1.97 13.97 12.87
C SER A 687 -2.80 14.57 14.00
N THR A 688 -2.41 14.33 15.25
CA THR A 688 -3.08 14.90 16.42
C THR A 688 -2.70 16.38 16.58
N CYS A 689 -3.66 17.23 16.91
CA CYS A 689 -3.43 18.66 17.07
C CYS A 689 -3.03 18.98 18.53
N PRO A 690 -2.07 19.90 18.78
CA PRO A 690 -1.32 20.68 17.80
C PRO A 690 -0.17 19.90 17.14
N SER A 691 0.04 20.16 15.86
CA SER A 691 1.16 19.68 15.03
C SER A 691 1.45 20.71 13.93
N ASP A 692 2.52 20.53 13.15
CA ASP A 692 2.81 21.40 11.99
C ASP A 692 1.68 21.44 10.95
N LEU A 693 0.80 20.42 10.93
CA LEU A 693 -0.33 20.30 10.01
C LEU A 693 -1.67 20.71 10.61
N CYS A 694 -1.78 20.91 11.93
CA CYS A 694 -3.06 21.22 12.57
C CYS A 694 -2.90 21.96 13.90
N SER A 695 -3.76 22.94 14.16
CA SER A 695 -3.93 23.58 15.47
C SER A 695 -5.40 23.57 15.90
N ALA A 696 -5.65 23.50 17.21
CA ALA A 696 -6.99 23.58 17.77
C ALA A 696 -6.98 24.49 19.01
N THR A 697 -7.83 25.51 19.00
CA THR A 697 -7.89 26.53 20.06
C THR A 697 -9.31 26.64 20.59
N LEU A 698 -9.49 26.55 21.91
CA LEU A 698 -10.78 26.77 22.54
C LEU A 698 -11.16 28.25 22.39
N ILE A 699 -12.32 28.52 21.80
CA ILE A 699 -12.86 29.88 21.62
C ILE A 699 -13.83 30.23 22.74
N ARG A 700 -14.75 29.30 23.06
CA ARG A 700 -15.80 29.55 24.04
C ARG A 700 -16.24 28.26 24.71
N TYR A 701 -16.34 28.28 26.04
CA TYR A 701 -17.02 27.23 26.83
C TYR A 701 -18.40 27.72 27.24
N LEU A 702 -19.43 26.93 26.96
CA LEU A 702 -20.84 27.28 27.17
C LEU A 702 -21.42 26.66 28.46
N GLY A 703 -20.64 25.87 29.19
CA GLY A 703 -21.06 25.26 30.44
C GLY A 703 -21.77 23.92 30.28
N PHE A 704 -22.15 23.34 31.42
CA PHE A 704 -22.95 22.12 31.53
C PHE A 704 -24.39 22.51 31.88
N ASP A 705 -25.32 22.34 30.94
CA ASP A 705 -26.74 22.66 31.10
C ASP A 705 -27.62 21.56 30.48
N GLY A 706 -28.74 21.22 31.11
CA GLY A 706 -29.68 20.21 30.62
C GLY A 706 -29.05 18.85 30.31
N ALA A 707 -28.09 18.41 31.13
CA ALA A 707 -27.26 17.21 30.94
C ALA A 707 -26.35 17.22 29.69
N ARG A 708 -25.95 18.41 29.23
CA ARG A 708 -25.06 18.62 28.06
C ARG A 708 -23.97 19.64 28.38
N ASP A 709 -22.73 19.22 28.21
CA ASP A 709 -21.52 20.04 28.24
C ASP A 709 -21.22 20.57 26.84
N ARG A 710 -20.99 21.87 26.66
CA ARG A 710 -20.75 22.47 25.32
C ARG A 710 -19.50 23.34 25.25
N ALA A 711 -18.73 23.19 24.18
CA ALA A 711 -17.56 24.02 23.86
C ALA A 711 -17.43 24.26 22.35
N VAL A 712 -16.86 25.40 21.97
CA VAL A 712 -16.57 25.79 20.57
C VAL A 712 -15.07 25.96 20.41
N TYR A 713 -14.52 25.27 19.42
CA TYR A 713 -13.10 25.29 19.07
C TYR A 713 -12.90 25.84 17.67
N GLN A 714 -11.80 26.57 17.46
CA GLN A 714 -11.31 26.91 16.14
C GLN A 714 -10.19 25.94 15.80
N VAL A 715 -10.35 25.21 14.69
CA VAL A 715 -9.39 24.21 14.22
C VAL A 715 -8.84 24.65 12.87
N SER A 716 -7.53 24.84 12.76
CA SER A 716 -6.86 25.13 11.51
C SER A 716 -6.10 23.89 11.04
N VAL A 717 -6.23 23.52 9.77
CA VAL A 717 -5.58 22.33 9.19
C VAL A 717 -4.92 22.67 7.86
N THR A 718 -3.75 22.08 7.61
CA THR A 718 -3.04 22.18 6.33
C THR A 718 -2.94 20.80 5.72
N VAL A 719 -3.50 20.65 4.51
CA VAL A 719 -3.54 19.39 3.76
C VAL A 719 -3.09 19.62 2.33
N PRO A 720 -2.57 18.60 1.62
CA PRO A 720 -2.31 18.72 0.18
C PRO A 720 -3.57 19.17 -0.58
N ALA A 721 -3.39 19.95 -1.65
CA ALA A 721 -4.53 20.63 -2.31
C ALA A 721 -5.60 19.71 -2.95
N TRP A 722 -5.33 18.40 -3.02
CA TRP A 722 -6.08 17.40 -3.79
C TRP A 722 -6.67 16.27 -2.93
N VAL A 723 -6.47 16.30 -1.60
CA VAL A 723 -6.93 15.21 -0.71
C VAL A 723 -8.28 15.51 -0.10
N SER A 724 -9.09 14.46 0.09
CA SER A 724 -10.20 14.54 1.04
C SER A 724 -9.67 14.45 2.47
N HIS A 725 -10.27 15.23 3.37
CA HIS A 725 -9.88 15.28 4.78
C HIS A 725 -11.08 15.36 5.71
N SER A 726 -10.84 15.02 6.97
CA SER A 726 -11.77 15.16 8.08
C SER A 726 -11.03 15.50 9.38
N ILE A 727 -11.78 16.06 10.33
CA ILE A 727 -11.31 16.29 11.69
C ILE A 727 -12.02 15.29 12.59
N ILE A 728 -11.25 14.45 13.27
CA ILE A 728 -11.73 13.55 14.30
C ILE A 728 -11.73 14.30 15.63
N VAL A 729 -12.89 14.40 16.25
CA VAL A 729 -13.09 14.86 17.63
C VAL A 729 -13.17 13.65 18.53
N ASN A 730 -12.33 13.59 19.56
CA ASN A 730 -12.30 12.51 20.53
C ASN A 730 -12.52 13.06 21.95
N VAL A 731 -13.51 12.49 22.63
CA VAL A 731 -13.84 12.78 24.04
C VAL A 731 -13.87 11.44 24.79
N PHE A 732 -12.93 11.23 25.71
CA PHE A 732 -12.82 10.01 26.54
C PHE A 732 -12.91 8.69 25.74
N GLY A 733 -12.29 8.64 24.56
CA GLY A 733 -12.28 7.45 23.70
C GLY A 733 -13.49 7.32 22.77
N THR A 734 -14.51 8.18 22.93
CA THR A 734 -15.65 8.30 22.02
C THR A 734 -15.29 9.26 20.91
N LYS A 735 -15.44 8.83 19.64
CA LYS A 735 -14.93 9.57 18.48
C LYS A 735 -16.03 9.95 17.50
N VAL A 736 -15.91 11.12 16.87
CA VAL A 736 -16.72 11.51 15.71
C VAL A 736 -15.82 12.21 14.70
N ALA A 737 -15.93 11.88 13.42
CA ALA A 737 -15.28 12.63 12.35
C ALA A 737 -16.23 13.70 11.79
N LEU A 738 -15.65 14.75 11.23
CA LEU A 738 -16.36 15.91 10.70
C LEU A 738 -15.66 16.41 9.44
N SER A 739 -16.42 16.77 8.41
CA SER A 739 -15.89 17.51 7.27
C SER A 739 -16.96 18.36 6.59
N PRO A 740 -16.64 19.61 6.20
CA PRO A 740 -17.52 20.42 5.37
C PRO A 740 -17.34 20.19 3.86
N THR A 741 -16.35 19.39 3.44
CA THR A 741 -16.04 19.10 2.04
C THR A 741 -17.15 18.30 1.36
N ALA A 742 -17.44 18.61 0.09
CA ALA A 742 -18.45 17.92 -0.71
C ALA A 742 -17.92 17.66 -2.14
N PRO A 743 -18.36 16.57 -2.79
CA PRO A 743 -18.07 16.37 -4.21
C PRO A 743 -18.75 17.43 -5.08
N ARG A 744 -18.31 17.56 -6.33
CA ARG A 744 -19.00 18.35 -7.37
C ARG A 744 -18.89 17.61 -8.69
N LEU A 745 -20.00 17.02 -9.14
CA LEU A 745 -19.97 15.97 -10.16
C LEU A 745 -20.52 16.43 -11.50
N TYR A 746 -19.72 16.21 -12.54
CA TYR A 746 -20.09 16.38 -13.94
C TYR A 746 -19.94 15.04 -14.67
N VAL A 747 -20.80 14.79 -15.65
CA VAL A 747 -20.69 13.60 -16.50
C VAL A 747 -20.70 13.94 -17.98
N VAL A 748 -19.90 13.23 -18.77
CA VAL A 748 -19.81 13.39 -20.23
C VAL A 748 -20.00 12.01 -20.87
N GLY A 749 -20.89 11.92 -21.87
CA GLY A 749 -21.12 10.68 -22.62
C GLY A 749 -19.90 10.33 -23.48
N ALA A 750 -19.41 9.10 -23.37
CA ALA A 750 -18.26 8.60 -24.15
C ALA A 750 -18.67 7.79 -25.40
N GLY A 751 -19.98 7.70 -25.68
CA GLY A 751 -20.56 6.82 -26.71
C GLY A 751 -20.99 5.46 -26.16
N GLY A 752 -22.09 4.91 -26.69
CA GLY A 752 -22.60 3.59 -26.32
C GLY A 752 -23.05 3.47 -24.86
N ARG A 753 -22.37 2.63 -24.07
CA ARG A 753 -22.67 2.31 -22.65
C ARG A 753 -21.67 2.96 -21.66
N SER A 754 -20.87 3.93 -22.11
CA SER A 754 -19.73 4.47 -21.37
C SER A 754 -19.88 5.96 -21.01
N TRP A 755 -19.40 6.33 -19.82
CA TRP A 755 -19.52 7.67 -19.24
C TRP A 755 -18.22 8.11 -18.57
N TYR A 756 -17.79 9.34 -18.83
CA TYR A 756 -16.78 10.02 -18.02
C TYR A 756 -17.44 10.66 -16.81
N ILE A 757 -16.93 10.40 -15.61
CA ILE A 757 -17.32 11.03 -14.36
C ILE A 757 -16.18 11.93 -13.89
N ILE A 758 -16.48 13.20 -13.67
CA ILE A 758 -15.53 14.25 -13.30
C ILE A 758 -15.93 14.80 -11.93
N ASN A 759 -15.04 14.70 -10.95
CA ASN A 759 -15.25 15.29 -9.63
C ASN A 759 -14.33 16.50 -9.42
N GLU A 760 -14.88 17.71 -9.51
CA GLU A 760 -14.14 18.96 -9.28
C GLU A 760 -14.22 19.48 -7.84
N GLY A 761 -15.00 18.81 -6.98
CA GLY A 761 -15.18 19.17 -5.57
C GLY A 761 -14.05 18.65 -4.69
N ASP A 762 -14.14 18.95 -3.39
CA ASP A 762 -13.12 18.62 -2.39
C ASP A 762 -13.50 17.38 -1.55
N GLY A 763 -14.65 16.75 -1.84
CA GLY A 763 -15.11 15.50 -1.21
C GLY A 763 -15.21 14.33 -2.20
N THR A 764 -15.11 13.10 -1.70
CA THR A 764 -15.28 11.87 -2.50
C THR A 764 -16.75 11.61 -2.82
N ALA A 765 -17.06 11.32 -4.09
CA ALA A 765 -18.38 10.87 -4.51
C ALA A 765 -18.54 9.35 -4.43
N ILE A 766 -19.72 8.91 -4.02
CA ILE A 766 -20.05 7.50 -3.79
C ILE A 766 -21.26 7.12 -4.64
N PHE A 767 -21.06 6.16 -5.53
CA PHE A 767 -22.11 5.53 -6.33
C PHE A 767 -22.35 4.10 -5.84
N ILE A 768 -23.60 3.69 -5.75
CA ILE A 768 -24.05 2.35 -5.37
C ILE A 768 -24.91 1.80 -6.50
N PHE A 769 -24.39 0.82 -7.22
CA PHE A 769 -25.07 0.18 -8.34
C PHE A 769 -25.56 -1.24 -7.96
N PRO A 770 -26.87 -1.51 -7.88
CA PRO A 770 -27.38 -2.83 -7.53
C PRO A 770 -27.11 -3.85 -8.64
N TRP A 771 -26.87 -5.11 -8.26
CA TRP A 771 -26.68 -6.20 -9.22
C TRP A 771 -28.03 -6.65 -9.81
N SER A 772 -28.08 -6.85 -11.13
CA SER A 772 -29.22 -7.44 -11.82
C SER A 772 -28.88 -8.88 -12.21
N GLY A 773 -29.77 -9.83 -11.91
CA GLY A 773 -29.56 -11.26 -12.23
C GLY A 773 -28.31 -11.90 -11.63
N GLY A 774 -27.73 -11.31 -10.58
CA GLY A 774 -26.50 -11.81 -9.95
C GLY A 774 -25.19 -11.35 -10.59
N ALA A 775 -25.21 -10.39 -11.52
CA ALA A 775 -24.02 -9.81 -12.15
C ALA A 775 -23.86 -8.31 -11.82
N SER A 776 -22.61 -7.82 -11.84
CA SER A 776 -22.31 -6.40 -11.67
C SER A 776 -22.80 -5.59 -12.89
N PRO A 777 -23.50 -4.46 -12.69
CA PRO A 777 -23.90 -3.57 -13.79
C PRO A 777 -22.71 -2.78 -14.35
N VAL A 778 -21.66 -2.58 -13.57
CA VAL A 778 -20.40 -1.99 -14.00
C VAL A 778 -19.57 -3.10 -14.65
N TYR A 779 -19.33 -2.97 -15.96
CA TYR A 779 -18.58 -3.93 -16.77
C TYR A 779 -17.08 -3.67 -16.74
N SER A 780 -16.69 -2.40 -16.91
CA SER A 780 -15.29 -1.97 -16.83
C SER A 780 -15.20 -0.53 -16.35
N TYR A 781 -14.03 -0.17 -15.81
CA TYR A 781 -13.72 1.19 -15.42
C TYR A 781 -12.25 1.50 -15.71
N SER A 782 -11.94 2.78 -15.88
CA SER A 782 -10.58 3.26 -16.12
C SER A 782 -10.40 4.63 -15.47
N PRO A 783 -9.22 4.95 -14.91
CA PRO A 783 -8.08 4.06 -14.74
C PRO A 783 -8.38 2.97 -13.69
N ASP A 784 -7.80 1.79 -13.82
CA ASP A 784 -7.86 0.76 -12.77
C ASP A 784 -6.68 0.98 -11.81
N ASP A 785 -6.68 2.13 -11.14
CA ASP A 785 -5.67 2.52 -10.17
C ASP A 785 -6.37 3.09 -8.92
N PRO A 786 -6.12 2.52 -7.73
CA PRO A 786 -6.73 2.97 -6.48
C PRO A 786 -6.37 4.41 -6.11
N ARG A 787 -5.36 5.02 -6.74
CA ARG A 787 -5.05 6.47 -6.63
C ARG A 787 -6.08 7.38 -7.29
N TYR A 788 -6.95 6.87 -8.18
CA TYR A 788 -7.94 7.71 -8.87
C TYR A 788 -9.38 7.21 -8.80
N VAL A 789 -9.60 5.92 -8.50
CA VAL A 789 -10.95 5.36 -8.34
C VAL A 789 -10.92 4.19 -7.37
N GLY A 790 -11.99 3.98 -6.61
CA GLY A 790 -12.17 2.75 -5.83
C GLY A 790 -13.42 2.02 -6.29
N VAL A 791 -13.31 0.77 -6.75
CA VAL A 791 -14.46 -0.08 -7.09
C VAL A 791 -14.49 -1.29 -6.16
N ASN A 792 -15.65 -1.57 -5.56
CA ASN A 792 -15.82 -2.66 -4.61
C ASN A 792 -17.16 -3.37 -4.81
N HIS A 793 -17.16 -4.69 -4.80
CA HIS A 793 -18.39 -5.51 -4.90
C HIS A 793 -18.79 -6.05 -3.53
N VAL A 794 -19.98 -5.69 -3.06
CA VAL A 794 -20.34 -5.81 -1.64
C VAL A 794 -21.78 -6.30 -1.44
N THR A 795 -22.07 -6.88 -0.28
CA THR A 795 -23.36 -7.51 0.04
C THR A 795 -23.78 -7.30 1.49
N ASP A 796 -25.08 -7.36 1.77
CA ASP A 796 -25.64 -7.54 3.13
C ASP A 796 -25.98 -9.02 3.44
N GLY A 797 -25.63 -9.95 2.55
CA GLY A 797 -26.00 -11.36 2.61
C GLY A 797 -27.25 -11.70 1.79
N SER A 798 -28.10 -10.72 1.46
CA SER A 798 -29.33 -10.92 0.69
C SER A 798 -29.30 -10.20 -0.67
N ARG A 799 -28.73 -8.99 -0.69
CA ARG A 799 -28.61 -8.12 -1.87
C ARG A 799 -27.14 -7.88 -2.17
N LYS A 800 -26.82 -7.65 -3.45
CA LYS A 800 -25.45 -7.40 -3.93
C LYS A 800 -25.41 -6.09 -4.70
N TRP A 801 -24.33 -5.35 -4.57
CA TRP A 801 -24.11 -4.10 -5.28
C TRP A 801 -22.64 -3.82 -5.54
N THR A 802 -22.37 -2.92 -6.48
CA THR A 802 -21.06 -2.38 -6.80
C THR A 802 -20.98 -0.95 -6.28
N VAL A 803 -20.04 -0.69 -5.37
CA VAL A 803 -19.71 0.64 -4.86
C VAL A 803 -18.57 1.22 -5.69
N VAL A 804 -18.78 2.40 -6.28
CA VAL A 804 -17.76 3.14 -7.04
C VAL A 804 -17.47 4.46 -6.34
N LEU A 805 -16.19 4.73 -6.14
CA LEU A 805 -15.65 5.85 -5.36
C LEU A 805 -14.86 6.75 -6.30
N VAL A 806 -15.29 8.01 -6.39
CA VAL A 806 -14.68 9.01 -7.25
C VAL A 806 -14.14 10.14 -6.37
N PRO A 807 -12.83 10.12 -6.04
CA PRO A 807 -12.22 11.09 -5.14
C PRO A 807 -12.14 12.50 -5.75
N PRO A 808 -11.81 13.53 -4.94
CA PRO A 808 -11.58 14.89 -5.41
C PRO A 808 -10.58 14.97 -6.56
N GLY A 809 -10.85 15.82 -7.55
CA GLY A 809 -9.93 16.11 -8.64
C GLY A 809 -9.68 14.94 -9.58
N THR A 810 -10.60 13.99 -9.74
CA THR A 810 -10.40 12.83 -10.62
C THR A 810 -11.38 12.76 -11.79
N VAL A 811 -10.92 12.09 -12.85
CA VAL A 811 -11.68 11.82 -14.08
C VAL A 811 -11.60 10.34 -14.40
N MET A 812 -12.70 9.63 -14.18
CA MET A 812 -12.79 8.21 -14.51
C MET A 812 -13.74 7.97 -15.69
N ASN A 813 -13.50 6.91 -16.45
CA ASN A 813 -14.42 6.36 -17.44
C ASN A 813 -15.06 5.10 -16.83
N ILE A 814 -16.38 5.00 -16.88
CA ILE A 814 -17.14 3.82 -16.46
C ILE A 814 -17.96 3.28 -17.63
N THR A 815 -17.92 1.97 -17.82
CA THR A 815 -18.69 1.27 -18.86
C THR A 815 -19.67 0.31 -18.21
N PHE A 816 -20.93 0.40 -18.62
CA PHE A 816 -22.01 -0.44 -18.10
C PHE A 816 -22.26 -1.68 -18.98
N ALA A 817 -22.69 -2.76 -18.34
CA ALA A 817 -23.06 -4.01 -19.01
C ALA A 817 -24.30 -3.85 -19.90
N ALA A 818 -25.17 -2.88 -19.60
CA ALA A 818 -26.32 -2.48 -20.41
C ALA A 818 -26.30 -0.95 -20.63
N PRO A 819 -26.99 -0.40 -21.64
CA PRO A 819 -27.07 1.05 -21.81
C PRO A 819 -27.65 1.69 -20.55
N ALA A 820 -26.93 2.67 -20.02
CA ALA A 820 -27.33 3.47 -18.87
C ALA A 820 -27.28 4.94 -19.28
N ASP A 821 -28.31 5.71 -18.90
CA ASP A 821 -28.36 7.14 -19.13
C ASP A 821 -27.72 7.92 -17.96
N ALA A 822 -27.65 9.24 -18.09
CA ALA A 822 -27.13 10.09 -17.02
C ALA A 822 -28.00 10.05 -15.75
N SER A 823 -29.30 9.76 -15.88
CA SER A 823 -30.22 9.67 -14.73
C SER A 823 -29.89 8.46 -13.86
N TYR A 824 -29.53 7.32 -14.44
CA TYR A 824 -29.05 6.14 -13.72
C TYR A 824 -27.83 6.43 -12.84
N LEU A 825 -26.86 7.21 -13.33
CA LEU A 825 -25.70 7.66 -12.54
C LEU A 825 -26.12 8.54 -11.36
N ARG A 826 -27.04 9.48 -11.57
CA ARG A 826 -27.58 10.35 -10.51
C ARG A 826 -28.34 9.55 -9.45
N GLU A 827 -29.10 8.54 -9.87
CA GLU A 827 -29.85 7.67 -8.96
C GLU A 827 -28.95 6.75 -8.13
N ALA A 828 -27.85 6.30 -8.72
CA ALA A 828 -26.84 5.50 -8.04
C ALA A 828 -26.08 6.30 -6.95
N LEU A 829 -26.07 7.64 -6.98
CA LEU A 829 -25.49 8.43 -5.90
C LEU A 829 -26.22 8.19 -4.57
N VAL A 830 -25.44 8.14 -3.49
CA VAL A 830 -26.01 8.12 -2.15
C VAL A 830 -26.94 9.32 -1.95
N PRO A 831 -28.13 9.16 -1.34
CA PRO A 831 -29.21 10.17 -1.41
C PRO A 831 -28.80 11.58 -0.97
N TRP A 832 -27.95 11.69 0.05
CA TRP A 832 -27.47 12.98 0.55
C TRP A 832 -26.42 13.65 -0.35
N GLN A 833 -25.77 12.91 -1.27
CA GLN A 833 -24.86 13.47 -2.28
C GLN A 833 -25.56 13.90 -3.57
N ARG A 834 -26.83 13.51 -3.77
CA ARG A 834 -27.58 13.85 -5.00
C ARG A 834 -27.72 15.35 -5.23
N ALA A 835 -27.66 16.16 -4.18
CA ALA A 835 -27.65 17.63 -4.26
C ALA A 835 -26.37 18.21 -4.87
N TYR A 836 -25.29 17.42 -4.95
CA TYR A 836 -23.99 17.83 -5.49
C TYR A 836 -23.76 17.36 -6.94
N TRP A 837 -24.78 16.75 -7.55
CA TRP A 837 -24.80 16.46 -8.98
C TRP A 837 -24.98 17.77 -9.76
N ALA A 838 -23.94 18.19 -10.49
CA ALA A 838 -23.97 19.43 -11.26
C ALA A 838 -24.61 19.25 -12.65
N GLY A 839 -24.60 18.05 -13.22
CA GLY A 839 -25.29 17.74 -14.47
C GLY A 839 -24.49 16.94 -15.49
N GLN A 840 -25.18 16.55 -16.56
CA GLN A 840 -24.54 16.08 -17.80
C GLN A 840 -24.04 17.28 -18.60
N VAL A 841 -22.83 17.17 -19.13
CA VAL A 841 -22.23 18.17 -20.02
C VAL A 841 -22.08 17.57 -21.41
N SER A 842 -22.52 18.30 -22.42
CA SER A 842 -22.31 17.92 -23.82
C SER A 842 -20.82 18.01 -24.18
N PRO A 843 -20.28 17.09 -25.00
CA PRO A 843 -18.94 17.24 -25.51
C PRO A 843 -18.76 18.51 -26.35
N PRO A 844 -17.54 19.04 -26.50
CA PRO A 844 -17.30 20.33 -27.14
C PRO A 844 -17.38 20.28 -28.67
N CYS A 845 -17.44 19.08 -29.25
CA CYS A 845 -17.55 18.85 -30.69
C CYS A 845 -18.22 17.50 -30.98
N PRO A 846 -18.67 17.25 -32.23
CA PRO A 846 -19.07 15.93 -32.70
C PRO A 846 -17.87 14.96 -32.69
N ASP A 847 -18.06 13.75 -32.15
CA ASP A 847 -17.07 12.65 -32.12
C ASP A 847 -15.67 13.02 -31.55
N PRO A 848 -15.59 13.56 -30.32
CA PRO A 848 -14.32 13.91 -29.69
C PRO A 848 -13.50 12.67 -29.34
N ARG A 849 -12.17 12.80 -29.44
CA ARG A 849 -11.26 11.82 -28.82
C ARG A 849 -10.83 12.32 -27.46
N PHE A 850 -11.13 11.57 -26.41
CA PHE A 850 -10.82 11.96 -25.05
C PHE A 850 -9.44 11.47 -24.60
N VAL A 851 -8.73 12.35 -23.89
CA VAL A 851 -7.46 12.11 -23.22
C VAL A 851 -7.62 12.58 -21.78
N ARG A 852 -7.33 11.72 -20.81
CA ARG A 852 -7.37 12.09 -19.40
C ARG A 852 -5.96 12.41 -18.94
N VAL A 853 -5.71 13.66 -18.58
CA VAL A 853 -4.39 14.13 -18.13
C VAL A 853 -4.41 14.30 -16.62
N TYR A 854 -3.48 13.68 -15.92
CA TYR A 854 -3.37 13.81 -14.48
C TYR A 854 -2.10 14.55 -14.10
N MET A 855 -2.23 15.59 -13.29
CA MET A 855 -1.11 16.47 -12.95
C MET A 855 -0.54 16.15 -11.57
N PRO A 856 0.79 16.27 -11.39
CA PRO A 856 1.43 16.02 -10.11
C PRO A 856 1.04 17.09 -9.08
N GLY A 857 1.07 16.70 -7.80
CA GLY A 857 0.63 17.53 -6.68
C GLY A 857 1.69 18.47 -6.08
N ASN A 858 2.94 18.41 -6.54
CA ASN A 858 4.09 19.09 -5.92
C ASN A 858 4.74 20.16 -6.83
N ALA A 859 3.96 20.76 -7.72
CA ALA A 859 4.43 21.75 -8.68
C ALA A 859 4.05 23.18 -8.25
N THR A 860 5.06 24.04 -8.10
CA THR A 860 4.91 25.48 -7.89
C THR A 860 4.66 26.26 -9.20
N LEU A 861 4.91 25.66 -10.36
CA LEU A 861 4.71 26.26 -11.68
C LEU A 861 3.25 26.21 -12.16
N ARG A 862 2.78 27.32 -12.76
CA ARG A 862 1.38 27.55 -13.19
C ARG A 862 1.10 27.20 -14.66
N ARG A 863 1.91 26.36 -15.31
CA ARG A 863 1.71 25.92 -16.70
C ARG A 863 2.27 24.51 -16.92
N TYR A 864 1.50 23.66 -17.60
CA TYR A 864 1.88 22.30 -17.94
C TYR A 864 1.91 22.11 -19.46
N PHE A 865 2.96 21.44 -19.93
CA PHE A 865 3.11 21.05 -21.33
C PHE A 865 2.99 19.53 -21.42
N VAL A 866 1.98 19.06 -22.17
CA VAL A 866 1.72 17.62 -22.34
C VAL A 866 1.98 17.26 -23.78
N MET A 867 2.87 16.29 -24.00
CA MET A 867 3.17 15.79 -25.34
C MET A 867 2.42 14.48 -25.61
N ILE A 868 1.69 14.44 -26.72
CA ILE A 868 0.90 13.31 -27.19
C ILE A 868 1.55 12.70 -28.45
N PRO A 869 1.83 11.39 -28.47
CA PRO A 869 2.38 10.68 -29.62
C PRO A 869 1.59 10.81 -30.92
N ARG A 870 2.32 10.93 -32.03
CA ARG A 870 1.79 11.13 -33.40
C ARG A 870 0.93 9.96 -33.93
N ASP A 871 1.21 8.73 -33.50
CA ASP A 871 0.74 7.48 -34.16
C ASP A 871 -0.63 6.95 -33.68
N LEU A 872 -1.43 7.80 -33.04
CA LEU A 872 -2.66 7.43 -32.35
C LEU A 872 -3.91 7.34 -33.25
N GLY A 873 -3.73 7.01 -34.53
CA GLY A 873 -4.86 6.83 -35.44
C GLY A 873 -5.65 8.10 -35.72
N LEU A 874 -5.06 9.30 -35.56
CA LEU A 874 -5.58 10.59 -36.06
C LEU A 874 -5.49 10.71 -37.60
N GLN A 875 -5.61 9.54 -38.26
CA GLN A 875 -5.43 9.13 -39.65
C GLN A 875 -4.21 9.66 -40.44
N ARG A 876 -3.46 8.64 -40.87
CA ARG A 876 -2.36 8.51 -41.82
C ARG A 876 -2.52 9.16 -43.20
N ASN A 877 -3.66 9.76 -43.55
CA ASN A 877 -3.91 10.25 -44.90
C ASN A 877 -4.33 11.74 -44.87
N SER A 878 -3.36 12.61 -45.22
CA SER A 878 -3.56 13.95 -45.80
C SER A 878 -4.12 15.12 -44.97
N ARG A 879 -3.83 15.28 -43.66
CA ARG A 879 -4.09 16.56 -42.96
C ARG A 879 -2.82 17.23 -42.37
N PRO A 880 -2.47 18.46 -42.79
CA PRO A 880 -1.33 19.19 -42.25
C PRO A 880 -1.58 19.80 -40.85
N SER A 881 -2.83 19.89 -40.38
CA SER A 881 -3.20 20.67 -39.19
C SER A 881 -3.43 19.81 -37.92
N PRO A 882 -3.01 20.28 -36.72
CA PRO A 882 -3.27 19.63 -35.43
C PRO A 882 -4.75 19.74 -35.03
N PRO A 883 -5.27 18.79 -34.20
CA PRO A 883 -6.63 18.89 -33.66
C PRO A 883 -6.77 20.09 -32.72
N VAL A 884 -7.97 20.65 -32.62
CA VAL A 884 -8.29 21.61 -31.56
C VAL A 884 -8.54 20.84 -30.27
N ALA A 885 -7.88 21.26 -29.19
CA ALA A 885 -8.08 20.64 -27.89
C ALA A 885 -8.95 21.52 -26.99
N HIS A 886 -9.87 20.89 -26.26
CA HIS A 886 -10.63 21.51 -25.18
C HIS A 886 -10.38 20.75 -23.88
N ALA A 887 -10.12 21.46 -22.80
CA ALA A 887 -10.02 20.89 -21.45
C ALA A 887 -11.30 21.18 -20.67
N PHE A 888 -11.84 20.18 -19.97
CA PHE A 888 -12.93 20.37 -19.02
C PHE A 888 -12.38 20.82 -17.67
N ILE A 889 -12.55 22.11 -17.34
CA ILE A 889 -11.99 22.74 -16.13
C ILE A 889 -12.95 23.82 -15.62
N GLY A 890 -13.26 23.78 -14.32
CA GLY A 890 -14.10 24.76 -13.66
C GLY A 890 -15.57 24.65 -14.09
N GLY A 891 -16.02 23.43 -14.37
CA GLY A 891 -17.41 23.10 -14.72
C GLY A 891 -17.78 23.32 -16.19
N GLY A 892 -16.82 23.52 -17.09
CA GLY A 892 -17.08 23.71 -18.51
C GLY A 892 -15.88 23.41 -19.41
N TRP A 893 -16.15 23.31 -20.72
CA TRP A 893 -15.13 23.13 -21.75
C TRP A 893 -14.44 24.45 -22.08
N ARG A 894 -13.11 24.46 -22.02
CA ARG A 894 -12.27 25.61 -22.40
C ARG A 894 -11.29 25.17 -23.48
N GLN A 895 -11.17 25.95 -24.56
CA GLN A 895 -10.18 25.67 -25.59
C GLN A 895 -8.77 25.87 -25.04
N ILE A 896 -7.86 24.95 -25.34
CA ILE A 896 -6.46 25.01 -24.92
C ILE A 896 -5.53 25.10 -26.14
N PRO A 897 -4.40 25.82 -26.06
CA PRO A 897 -3.46 25.89 -27.17
C PRO A 897 -2.83 24.53 -27.49
N THR A 898 -2.70 24.26 -28.79
CA THR A 898 -2.06 23.06 -29.34
C THR A 898 -0.93 23.45 -30.28
N TYR A 899 0.20 22.77 -30.21
CA TYR A 899 1.34 22.98 -31.10
C TYR A 899 1.79 21.64 -31.69
N ARG A 900 2.04 21.60 -33.00
CA ARG A 900 2.63 20.45 -33.66
C ARG A 900 4.09 20.74 -33.95
N ASP A 901 5.00 19.94 -33.42
CA ASP A 901 6.43 20.14 -33.66
C ASP A 901 6.90 19.56 -35.01
N ASP A 902 8.18 19.77 -35.32
CA ASP A 902 8.82 19.35 -36.57
C ASP A 902 8.91 17.81 -36.72
N ALA A 903 8.86 17.06 -35.62
CA ALA A 903 8.73 15.60 -35.63
C ALA A 903 7.26 15.13 -35.83
N GLY A 904 6.32 16.07 -35.85
CA GLY A 904 4.90 15.86 -36.02
C GLY A 904 4.19 15.43 -34.73
N MET A 905 4.79 15.67 -33.57
CA MET A 905 4.23 15.40 -32.24
C MET A 905 3.26 16.50 -31.81
N LEU A 906 2.22 16.14 -31.05
CA LEU A 906 1.22 17.10 -30.57
C LEU A 906 1.52 17.53 -29.14
N TRP A 907 1.74 18.82 -28.94
CA TRP A 907 1.93 19.45 -27.64
C TRP A 907 0.66 20.19 -27.22
N LEU A 908 0.25 20.00 -25.97
CA LEU A 908 -0.87 20.72 -25.34
C LEU A 908 -0.32 21.63 -24.25
N ARG A 909 -0.75 22.89 -24.22
CA ARG A 909 -0.41 23.85 -23.14
C ARG A 909 -1.61 24.07 -22.23
N LEU A 910 -1.46 23.71 -20.97
CA LEU A 910 -2.48 23.92 -19.93
C LEU A 910 -2.00 25.07 -19.03
N ASP A 911 -2.56 26.27 -19.25
CA ASP A 911 -2.20 27.50 -18.53
C ASP A 911 -3.09 27.72 -17.30
N VAL A 912 -2.57 27.40 -16.12
CA VAL A 912 -3.30 27.48 -14.84
C VAL A 912 -3.79 28.90 -14.55
N GLN A 913 -3.06 29.95 -14.97
CA GLN A 913 -3.44 31.34 -14.68
C GLN A 913 -4.70 31.76 -15.44
N SER A 914 -4.88 31.27 -16.65
CA SER A 914 -6.09 31.52 -17.45
C SER A 914 -7.35 30.83 -16.91
N PHE A 915 -7.19 29.91 -15.95
CA PHE A 915 -8.27 29.08 -15.41
C PHE A 915 -8.62 29.43 -13.95
N SER A 916 -7.61 29.72 -13.11
CA SER A 916 -7.62 30.30 -11.74
C SER A 916 -6.40 29.70 -10.98
N PRO A 917 -5.75 30.43 -10.04
CA PRO A 917 -4.56 29.92 -9.36
C PRO A 917 -4.79 28.53 -8.72
N ASN A 918 -3.92 27.58 -9.05
CA ASN A 918 -3.81 26.25 -8.44
C ASN A 918 -5.00 25.29 -8.66
N GLN A 919 -5.84 25.52 -9.67
CA GLN A 919 -6.94 24.59 -10.01
C GLN A 919 -6.50 23.24 -10.58
N LEU A 920 -5.26 23.10 -11.00
CA LEU A 920 -4.80 21.96 -11.79
C LEU A 920 -3.85 21.02 -11.05
N THR A 921 -3.19 21.48 -9.98
CA THR A 921 -2.22 20.70 -9.21
C THR A 921 -2.90 19.51 -8.51
N GLY A 922 -2.37 18.29 -8.74
CA GLY A 922 -2.94 17.07 -8.16
C GLY A 922 -4.31 16.67 -8.70
N ARG A 923 -4.78 17.28 -9.80
CA ARG A 923 -6.08 17.01 -10.42
C ARG A 923 -5.93 16.37 -11.80
N ALA A 924 -7.00 15.69 -12.21
CA ALA A 924 -7.20 15.16 -13.54
C ALA A 924 -8.05 16.11 -14.37
N VAL A 925 -7.69 16.24 -15.64
CA VAL A 925 -8.39 17.05 -16.63
C VAL A 925 -8.79 16.16 -17.78
N LEU A 926 -10.07 16.22 -18.16
CA LEU A 926 -10.55 15.59 -19.38
C LEU A 926 -10.26 16.53 -20.55
N VAL A 927 -9.43 16.09 -21.49
CA VAL A 927 -9.14 16.80 -22.73
C VAL A 927 -9.88 16.13 -23.88
N ALA A 928 -10.67 16.89 -24.63
CA ALA A 928 -11.30 16.46 -25.87
C ALA A 928 -10.50 17.01 -27.05
N LEU A 929 -10.06 16.11 -27.94
CA LEU A 929 -9.42 16.42 -29.20
C LEU A 929 -10.49 16.40 -30.31
N CYS A 930 -10.73 17.56 -30.89
CA CYS A 930 -11.72 17.82 -31.93
C CYS A 930 -11.07 17.99 -33.30
N SER A 931 -11.81 17.69 -34.37
CA SER A 931 -11.33 17.91 -35.75
C SER A 931 -11.00 19.39 -36.02
N SER A 932 -9.87 19.63 -36.68
CA SER A 932 -9.21 20.94 -36.86
C SER A 932 -9.96 21.98 -37.72
N PRO A 933 -9.88 23.27 -37.33
CA PRO A 933 -9.73 24.44 -38.18
C PRO A 933 -8.25 24.91 -38.27
N ASN A 934 -7.94 25.68 -39.32
CA ASN A 934 -6.60 25.94 -39.87
C ASN A 934 -5.61 26.73 -38.97
N SER A 935 -4.31 26.43 -39.18
CA SER A 935 -3.07 27.10 -38.72
C SER A 935 -2.41 26.60 -37.43
N ASN A 936 -1.07 26.40 -37.52
CA ASN A 936 -0.20 26.13 -36.38
C ASN A 936 0.24 27.47 -35.75
N PRO A 937 0.15 27.65 -34.42
CA PRO A 937 0.86 28.74 -33.77
C PRO A 937 2.38 28.57 -33.97
N SER A 938 3.13 29.66 -34.16
CA SER A 938 4.60 29.59 -34.18
C SER A 938 5.10 29.08 -32.83
N GLY A 939 6.27 28.42 -32.81
CA GLY A 939 6.88 27.94 -31.56
C GLY A 939 7.05 29.08 -30.53
N GLU A 940 7.31 30.32 -30.99
CA GLU A 940 7.42 31.50 -30.11
C GLU A 940 6.09 31.85 -29.45
N SER A 941 4.99 31.80 -30.19
CA SER A 941 3.65 32.08 -29.64
C SER A 941 3.17 31.02 -28.62
N PHE A 942 3.76 29.81 -28.67
CA PHE A 942 3.41 28.71 -27.77
C PHE A 942 4.34 28.61 -26.54
N PHE A 943 5.67 28.66 -26.71
CA PHE A 943 6.63 28.53 -25.61
C PHE A 943 7.13 29.87 -25.04
N GLY A 944 6.82 30.99 -25.71
CA GLY A 944 7.28 32.33 -25.36
C GLY A 944 8.66 32.68 -25.94
N PHE A 945 9.60 31.72 -25.93
CA PHE A 945 10.93 31.87 -26.53
C PHE A 945 11.35 30.58 -27.25
N TYR A 946 11.71 30.71 -28.53
CA TYR A 946 12.20 29.61 -29.37
C TYR A 946 13.56 30.03 -29.93
N TYR A 947 14.61 29.31 -29.57
CA TYR A 947 15.97 29.66 -29.98
C TYR A 947 16.41 28.76 -31.13
N GLN A 948 16.94 29.36 -32.20
CA GLN A 948 17.53 28.64 -33.33
C GLN A 948 19.04 28.88 -33.35
N SER A 949 19.82 27.80 -33.33
CA SER A 949 21.26 27.84 -33.60
C SER A 949 21.51 27.29 -35.00
N THR A 950 22.01 28.13 -35.90
CA THR A 950 22.33 27.77 -37.29
C THR A 950 23.69 27.09 -37.46
N ARG A 951 24.44 26.93 -36.36
CA ARG A 951 25.74 26.24 -36.32
C ARG A 951 25.78 25.25 -35.16
N SER A 952 26.57 24.19 -35.31
CA SER A 952 26.97 23.31 -34.20
C SER A 952 27.73 24.12 -33.14
N GLY A 953 27.44 23.91 -31.86
CA GLY A 953 28.12 24.60 -30.77
C GLY A 953 27.25 24.81 -29.54
N LEU A 954 27.61 25.82 -28.75
CA LEU A 954 26.93 26.20 -27.52
C LEU A 954 25.91 27.31 -27.78
N ALA A 955 24.75 27.19 -27.13
CA ALA A 955 23.79 28.27 -26.98
C ALA A 955 23.54 28.53 -25.48
N LEU A 956 23.41 29.81 -25.13
CA LEU A 956 23.14 30.23 -23.76
C LEU A 956 21.70 29.85 -23.38
N LEU A 957 21.52 29.24 -22.21
CA LEU A 957 20.19 28.98 -21.66
C LEU A 957 19.58 30.28 -21.10
N PRO A 958 18.25 30.47 -21.22
CA PRO A 958 17.59 31.59 -20.57
C PRO A 958 17.73 31.52 -19.04
N PRO A 959 17.54 32.64 -18.31
CA PRO A 959 17.61 32.64 -16.85
C PRO A 959 16.70 31.57 -16.21
N LEU A 960 17.34 30.57 -15.59
CA LEU A 960 16.65 29.39 -15.08
C LEU A 960 16.00 29.60 -13.70
N GLY A 961 16.21 30.76 -13.06
CA GLY A 961 15.58 31.13 -11.79
C GLY A 961 14.04 31.16 -11.82
N ASN A 962 13.45 31.18 -13.03
CA ASN A 962 12.00 31.10 -13.24
C ASN A 962 11.44 29.67 -13.18
N TYR A 963 12.27 28.65 -12.92
CA TYR A 963 11.90 27.23 -12.89
C TYR A 963 12.24 26.56 -11.55
N PRO A 964 11.61 26.98 -10.44
CA PRO A 964 11.92 26.50 -9.08
C PRO A 964 11.72 24.98 -8.86
N ASP A 965 10.78 24.36 -9.56
CA ASP A 965 10.53 22.90 -9.49
C ASP A 965 11.51 22.10 -10.36
N GLY A 966 12.10 22.75 -11.36
CA GLY A 966 12.85 22.13 -12.44
C GLY A 966 12.45 22.65 -13.82
N TYR A 967 13.31 22.38 -14.79
CA TYR A 967 13.15 22.76 -16.19
C TYR A 967 13.43 21.57 -17.11
N THR A 968 12.85 21.60 -18.30
CA THR A 968 13.22 20.70 -19.41
C THR A 968 13.73 21.52 -20.56
N VAL A 969 14.93 21.18 -21.04
CA VAL A 969 15.45 21.70 -22.31
C VAL A 969 15.00 20.73 -23.40
N VAL A 970 14.11 21.20 -24.28
CA VAL A 970 13.65 20.46 -25.45
C VAL A 970 14.49 20.91 -26.64
N VAL A 971 15.18 19.97 -27.29
CA VAL A 971 16.11 20.21 -28.39
C VAL A 971 15.64 19.45 -29.62
N TRP A 972 15.43 20.17 -30.72
CA TRP A 972 15.11 19.62 -32.04
C TRP A 972 16.36 19.61 -32.91
N LEU A 973 16.71 18.44 -33.42
CA LEU A 973 17.89 18.18 -34.24
C LEU A 973 17.50 17.48 -35.54
N LYS A 974 18.17 17.79 -36.65
CA LYS A 974 17.92 17.15 -37.95
C LYS A 974 18.61 15.80 -38.14
N SER A 975 19.61 15.48 -37.31
CA SER A 975 20.37 14.23 -37.35
C SER A 975 20.71 13.71 -35.93
N ARG A 976 21.06 12.42 -35.79
CA ARG A 976 21.45 11.81 -34.49
C ARG A 976 22.85 12.25 -34.07
N ARG A 977 22.95 12.97 -32.95
CA ARG A 977 24.09 13.84 -32.66
C ARG A 977 24.12 14.22 -31.17
N SER A 978 25.31 14.53 -30.64
CA SER A 978 25.55 14.77 -29.21
C SER A 978 24.77 15.99 -28.71
N VAL A 979 24.07 15.88 -27.57
CA VAL A 979 23.34 17.00 -26.94
C VAL A 979 23.69 17.06 -25.47
N ALA A 980 24.07 18.22 -24.93
CA ALA A 980 24.38 18.33 -23.51
C ALA A 980 23.99 19.68 -22.90
N LEU A 981 23.75 19.68 -21.59
CA LEU A 981 23.67 20.87 -20.75
C LEU A 981 24.98 21.01 -19.97
N THR A 982 25.58 22.19 -19.98
CA THR A 982 26.90 22.46 -19.40
C THR A 982 26.98 23.84 -18.77
N ASP A 983 27.82 24.01 -17.76
CA ASP A 983 28.09 25.31 -17.12
C ASP A 983 29.27 26.08 -17.73
N VAL A 984 30.01 25.45 -18.64
CA VAL A 984 31.18 26.08 -19.27
C VAL A 984 30.86 26.60 -20.66
N ALA A 985 31.37 27.79 -20.98
CA ALA A 985 31.23 28.45 -22.28
C ALA A 985 32.15 27.86 -23.37
N THR A 986 32.54 26.59 -23.25
CA THR A 986 33.40 25.87 -24.21
C THR A 986 32.84 24.50 -24.51
N THR A 987 33.16 23.95 -25.69
CA THR A 987 32.73 22.61 -26.09
C THR A 987 32.96 21.63 -24.94
N PRO A 988 31.91 20.94 -24.46
CA PRO A 988 32.03 20.10 -23.30
C PRO A 988 33.01 18.94 -23.58
N SER A 989 34.10 18.85 -22.82
CA SER A 989 35.05 17.75 -22.95
C SER A 989 34.47 16.48 -22.37
N PHE A 990 33.98 15.53 -23.18
CA PHE A 990 33.30 14.28 -22.73
C PHE A 990 34.10 13.35 -21.81
N THR A 991 35.35 13.68 -21.49
CA THR A 991 36.23 13.02 -20.50
C THR A 991 35.87 13.29 -19.02
N CYS A 992 36.25 12.37 -18.14
CA CYS A 992 35.99 12.40 -16.69
C CYS A 992 36.90 13.37 -15.89
N THR A 993 36.32 14.36 -15.19
CA THR A 993 37.05 15.17 -14.19
C THR A 993 36.15 15.53 -12.99
N PRO A 994 36.71 15.66 -11.75
CA PRO A 994 35.93 15.96 -10.54
C PRO A 994 35.30 17.36 -10.46
N THR A 995 35.66 18.26 -11.37
CA THR A 995 35.24 19.67 -11.39
C THR A 995 34.22 19.97 -12.48
N ARG A 996 33.84 18.97 -13.29
CA ARG A 996 32.96 19.13 -14.44
C ARG A 996 31.50 19.00 -14.04
N LYS A 997 30.66 19.86 -14.62
CA LYS A 997 29.20 19.83 -14.49
C LYS A 997 28.58 19.74 -15.88
N ILE A 998 28.20 18.53 -16.27
CA ILE A 998 27.51 18.28 -17.55
C ILE A 998 26.42 17.22 -17.40
N ILE A 999 25.35 17.41 -18.15
CA ILE A 999 24.26 16.44 -18.30
C ILE A 999 23.92 16.34 -19.78
N GLY A 1000 24.22 15.22 -20.43
CA GLY A 1000 23.98 15.10 -21.86
C GLY A 1000 24.13 13.71 -22.44
N MET A 1001 24.02 13.62 -23.75
CA MET A 1001 24.34 12.48 -24.57
C MET A 1001 25.53 12.83 -25.47
N HIS A 1002 26.42 11.86 -25.62
CA HIS A 1002 27.59 11.93 -26.47
C HIS A 1002 27.49 10.85 -27.54
N TYR A 1003 27.84 11.18 -28.78
CA TYR A 1003 27.87 10.25 -29.89
C TYR A 1003 29.31 9.77 -30.16
N VAL A 1004 29.52 8.46 -30.28
CA VAL A 1004 30.82 7.83 -30.55
C VAL A 1004 30.69 6.84 -31.74
N GLY A 1005 31.63 6.82 -32.70
CA GLY A 1005 31.49 6.19 -34.05
C GLY A 1005 31.27 4.65 -34.17
N SER A 1006 31.04 4.16 -35.42
CA SER A 1006 30.69 2.84 -36.07
C SER A 1006 30.72 1.46 -35.32
N PRO A 1007 29.87 0.46 -35.69
CA PRO A 1007 28.41 0.42 -35.78
C PRO A 1007 27.78 -0.50 -34.69
N THR A 1008 26.45 -0.45 -34.61
CA THR A 1008 25.51 -1.24 -33.77
C THR A 1008 25.68 -1.20 -32.25
N GLY A 1009 24.80 -0.45 -31.59
CA GLY A 1009 24.40 -0.70 -30.21
C GLY A 1009 24.54 0.52 -29.32
N TYR A 1010 23.68 0.59 -28.31
CA TYR A 1010 23.78 1.60 -27.28
C TYR A 1010 24.59 1.03 -26.14
N TYR A 1011 25.82 1.52 -25.98
CA TYR A 1011 26.75 1.03 -24.98
C TYR A 1011 26.95 2.08 -23.90
N TRP A 1012 27.08 1.60 -22.67
CA TRP A 1012 27.79 2.34 -21.64
C TRP A 1012 29.27 2.34 -21.96
N ASN A 1013 29.92 3.50 -21.87
CA ASN A 1013 31.33 3.55 -21.53
C ASN A 1013 31.43 3.83 -20.04
N TYR A 1014 32.16 2.96 -19.34
CA TYR A 1014 32.12 2.78 -17.88
C TYR A 1014 32.73 3.93 -17.07
N ASP A 1015 33.09 5.04 -17.72
CA ASP A 1015 33.51 6.26 -17.05
C ASP A 1015 32.33 7.04 -16.42
N GLY A 1016 31.09 6.56 -16.59
CA GLY A 1016 29.90 7.19 -16.03
C GLY A 1016 29.82 7.10 -14.50
N PHE A 1017 30.25 8.19 -13.86
CA PHE A 1017 29.93 8.75 -12.52
C PHE A 1017 31.19 9.32 -11.85
N CYS A 1018 31.96 10.10 -12.60
CA CYS A 1018 32.95 11.00 -12.01
C CYS A 1018 32.23 12.21 -11.42
N PHE A 1019 31.93 12.15 -10.11
CA PHE A 1019 31.71 13.34 -9.26
C PHE A 1019 30.90 14.48 -9.94
N ASP A 1020 29.65 14.19 -10.35
CA ASP A 1020 28.61 15.12 -10.87
C ASP A 1020 28.29 15.05 -12.38
N ASN A 1021 28.90 14.12 -13.11
CA ASN A 1021 28.71 13.99 -14.56
C ASN A 1021 27.65 12.94 -14.93
N HIS A 1022 26.68 13.30 -15.77
CA HIS A 1022 25.70 12.37 -16.34
C HIS A 1022 25.78 12.42 -17.88
N ILE A 1023 26.53 11.50 -18.49
CA ILE A 1023 26.73 11.46 -19.94
C ILE A 1023 26.31 10.09 -20.47
N TRP A 1024 25.57 10.11 -21.56
CA TRP A 1024 25.00 8.91 -22.15
C TRP A 1024 25.56 8.68 -23.56
N GLU A 1025 26.14 7.52 -23.85
CA GLU A 1025 26.83 7.29 -25.12
C GLU A 1025 25.98 6.54 -26.16
N GLN A 1026 25.84 7.12 -27.35
CA GLN A 1026 25.19 6.48 -28.50
C GLN A 1026 26.22 6.03 -29.53
N LYS A 1027 26.12 4.77 -29.98
CA LYS A 1027 26.88 4.23 -31.12
C LYS A 1027 25.92 3.82 -32.23
N GLY A 1028 26.15 4.25 -33.48
CA GLY A 1028 25.43 3.74 -34.65
C GLY A 1028 25.26 4.73 -35.80
N ASP A 1029 24.97 4.20 -36.99
CA ASP A 1029 24.88 4.98 -38.22
C ASP A 1029 23.41 4.99 -38.68
N ASP A 1030 22.69 6.09 -38.41
CA ASP A 1030 21.38 6.33 -39.00
C ASP A 1030 21.47 7.59 -39.85
N THR A 1031 21.49 7.39 -41.17
CA THR A 1031 21.52 8.43 -42.20
C THR A 1031 20.11 8.94 -42.55
N SER A 1032 19.08 8.64 -41.74
CA SER A 1032 17.74 9.16 -41.99
C SER A 1032 17.67 10.67 -41.72
N ASP A 1033 17.04 11.41 -42.63
CA ASP A 1033 16.68 12.84 -42.48
C ASP A 1033 15.58 13.06 -41.41
N ALA A 1034 15.50 12.20 -40.40
CA ALA A 1034 14.48 12.29 -39.37
C ALA A 1034 14.82 13.37 -38.35
N THR A 1035 13.86 14.23 -38.01
CA THR A 1035 14.00 15.15 -36.88
C THR A 1035 13.95 14.38 -35.55
N TYR A 1036 14.96 14.56 -34.71
CA TYR A 1036 15.08 14.00 -33.36
C TYR A 1036 14.68 15.04 -32.32
N VAL A 1037 13.94 14.62 -31.31
CA VAL A 1037 13.58 15.46 -30.15
C VAL A 1037 14.27 14.92 -28.91
N TYR A 1038 15.21 15.67 -28.37
CA TYR A 1038 15.87 15.38 -27.11
C TYR A 1038 15.24 16.24 -26.01
N MET A 1039 14.94 15.65 -24.87
CA MET A 1039 14.46 16.37 -23.71
C MET A 1039 15.36 16.01 -22.54
N ILE A 1040 16.04 17.01 -22.00
CA ILE A 1040 16.86 16.88 -20.80
C ILE A 1040 16.15 17.68 -19.71
N SER A 1041 15.53 16.97 -18.78
CA SER A 1041 14.83 17.56 -17.64
C SER A 1041 15.68 17.52 -16.39
N VAL A 1042 15.71 18.61 -15.64
CA VAL A 1042 16.44 18.76 -14.39
C VAL A 1042 15.47 19.28 -13.34
N SER A 1043 15.35 18.59 -12.22
CA SER A 1043 14.57 19.00 -11.03
C SER A 1043 15.40 18.82 -9.77
N GLN A 1044 14.97 19.35 -8.63
CA GLN A 1044 15.70 19.20 -7.36
C GLN A 1044 15.92 17.75 -6.92
N SER A 1045 15.06 16.83 -7.39
CA SER A 1045 15.08 15.42 -6.99
C SER A 1045 15.68 14.51 -8.05
N THR A 1046 15.54 14.86 -9.33
CA THR A 1046 15.76 13.95 -10.46
C THR A 1046 16.23 14.70 -11.71
N VAL A 1047 17.15 14.09 -12.44
CA VAL A 1047 17.52 14.41 -13.82
C VAL A 1047 16.89 13.33 -14.72
N LEU A 1048 16.21 13.74 -15.78
CA LEU A 1048 15.51 12.86 -16.70
C LEU A 1048 16.01 13.10 -18.12
N TYR A 1049 16.32 12.03 -18.83
CA TYR A 1049 16.63 12.01 -20.25
C TYR A 1049 15.47 11.36 -20.98
N GLN A 1050 14.94 12.06 -21.97
CA GLN A 1050 14.00 11.47 -22.91
C GLN A 1050 14.45 11.77 -24.32
N ILE A 1051 14.47 10.72 -25.14
CA ILE A 1051 14.93 10.80 -26.53
C ILE A 1051 13.83 10.21 -27.39
N ALA A 1052 13.24 11.05 -28.22
CA ALA A 1052 12.33 10.62 -29.25
C ALA A 1052 13.11 10.51 -30.57
N THR A 1053 13.38 9.26 -30.98
CA THR A 1053 14.02 8.99 -32.26
C THR A 1053 12.98 8.97 -33.39
N GLY A 1054 12.78 10.11 -34.05
CA GLY A 1054 11.88 10.23 -35.19
C GLY A 1054 10.43 9.81 -34.89
N PHE A 1055 9.79 9.20 -35.90
CA PHE A 1055 8.33 8.96 -35.91
C PHE A 1055 7.87 7.70 -35.15
N ASN A 1056 8.78 6.81 -34.74
CA ASN A 1056 8.43 5.51 -34.18
C ASN A 1056 8.43 5.52 -32.65
N THR A 1057 7.25 5.51 -32.05
CA THR A 1057 7.05 5.53 -30.59
C THR A 1057 7.62 4.33 -29.86
N GLY A 1058 7.88 3.22 -30.57
CA GLY A 1058 8.53 2.02 -30.02
C GLY A 1058 10.04 2.15 -29.84
N LEU A 1059 10.65 3.21 -30.37
CA LEU A 1059 12.09 3.51 -30.24
C LEU A 1059 12.35 4.68 -29.27
N TRP A 1060 11.34 5.08 -28.52
CA TRP A 1060 11.43 6.18 -27.57
C TRP A 1060 12.09 5.73 -26.28
N TRP A 1061 13.00 6.57 -25.80
CA TRP A 1061 13.84 6.22 -24.70
C TRP A 1061 13.67 7.19 -23.56
N LEU A 1062 13.68 6.63 -22.36
CA LEU A 1062 13.43 7.38 -21.15
C LEU A 1062 14.29 6.80 -20.03
N ARG A 1063 15.12 7.64 -19.42
CA ARG A 1063 16.02 7.26 -18.32
C ARG A 1063 16.05 8.38 -17.29
N SER A 1064 16.02 8.07 -15.99
CA SER A 1064 16.17 9.09 -14.94
C SER A 1064 17.26 8.76 -13.92
N TYR A 1065 17.68 9.78 -13.16
CA TYR A 1065 18.75 9.72 -12.16
C TYR A 1065 18.44 10.66 -10.99
N PRO A 1066 18.83 10.34 -9.74
CA PRO A 1066 18.65 11.25 -8.61
C PRO A 1066 19.54 12.49 -8.80
N ASN A 1067 18.97 13.68 -8.68
CA ASN A 1067 19.71 14.94 -8.79
C ASN A 1067 20.41 15.29 -7.46
N ARG A 1068 21.32 14.44 -6.98
CA ARG A 1068 22.18 14.72 -5.80
C ARG A 1068 23.56 14.11 -5.94
N ALA A 1069 24.56 14.96 -5.78
CA ALA A 1069 25.97 14.61 -5.73
C ALA A 1069 26.41 14.19 -4.31
N PRO A 1070 26.75 12.91 -4.05
CA PRO A 1070 27.22 12.49 -2.73
C PRO A 1070 28.56 13.14 -2.34
N ALA A 1071 29.38 13.51 -3.34
CA ALA A 1071 30.72 14.01 -3.14
C ALA A 1071 30.80 15.50 -2.73
N ILE A 1072 29.73 16.27 -2.91
CA ILE A 1072 29.70 17.73 -2.62
C ILE A 1072 28.62 18.06 -1.58
N GLY A 1073 28.57 17.28 -0.49
CA GLY A 1073 27.70 17.58 0.64
C GLY A 1073 26.21 17.47 0.33
N ASN A 1074 25.80 16.57 -0.58
CA ASN A 1074 24.40 16.32 -0.94
C ASN A 1074 23.66 17.51 -1.58
N GLN A 1075 24.35 18.42 -2.26
CA GLN A 1075 23.70 19.51 -2.99
C GLN A 1075 23.19 19.07 -4.37
N PRO A 1076 21.96 19.43 -4.77
CA PRO A 1076 21.46 19.18 -6.12
C PRO A 1076 22.21 19.96 -7.21
N LEU A 1077 22.33 19.39 -8.41
CA LEU A 1077 22.84 20.08 -9.60
C LEU A 1077 21.72 20.98 -10.11
N PHE A 1078 21.66 22.22 -9.63
CA PHE A 1078 20.46 23.02 -9.84
C PHE A 1078 20.39 23.73 -11.19
N TYR A 1079 21.51 24.11 -11.82
CA TYR A 1079 21.48 25.00 -12.99
C TYR A 1079 22.63 24.71 -13.97
N PHE A 1080 22.29 24.64 -15.26
CA PHE A 1080 23.26 24.69 -16.37
C PHE A 1080 23.16 26.04 -17.07
N SER A 1081 24.28 26.53 -17.58
CA SER A 1081 24.33 27.84 -18.25
C SER A 1081 24.17 27.74 -19.77
N TYR A 1082 24.50 26.59 -20.36
CA TYR A 1082 24.52 26.40 -21.80
C TYR A 1082 23.90 25.07 -22.21
N VAL A 1083 23.32 25.04 -23.40
CA VAL A 1083 23.01 23.83 -24.16
C VAL A 1083 24.00 23.70 -25.32
N TYR A 1084 24.53 22.50 -25.51
CA TYR A 1084 25.46 22.14 -26.56
C TYR A 1084 24.78 21.14 -27.51
N ALA A 1085 24.97 21.33 -28.81
CA ALA A 1085 24.81 20.26 -29.77
C ALA A 1085 25.89 20.32 -30.86
N ASP A 1086 26.27 19.17 -31.41
CA ASP A 1086 27.26 19.02 -32.49
C ASP A 1086 26.64 19.14 -33.91
N ASP A 1087 25.39 19.59 -34.02
CA ASP A 1087 24.70 20.01 -35.27
C ASP A 1087 23.96 21.34 -35.05
N ALA A 1088 23.43 21.95 -36.12
CA ALA A 1088 22.44 23.01 -36.01
C ALA A 1088 21.17 22.49 -35.33
N PHE A 1089 20.68 23.22 -34.33
CA PHE A 1089 19.59 22.78 -33.47
C PHE A 1089 18.65 23.94 -33.12
N SER A 1090 17.41 23.61 -32.83
CA SER A 1090 16.49 24.53 -32.17
C SER A 1090 16.23 24.05 -30.76
N PHE A 1091 16.01 24.95 -29.82
CA PHE A 1091 15.65 24.55 -28.46
C PHE A 1091 14.70 25.53 -27.77
N THR A 1092 14.03 25.02 -26.75
CA THR A 1092 13.26 25.82 -25.80
C THR A 1092 13.40 25.24 -24.40
N VAL A 1093 13.03 26.05 -23.40
CA VAL A 1093 13.02 25.64 -22.00
C VAL A 1093 11.59 25.68 -21.50
N VAL A 1094 11.09 24.55 -21.01
CA VAL A 1094 9.75 24.42 -20.44
C VAL A 1094 9.80 24.06 -18.97
N SER A 1095 8.71 24.35 -18.25
CA SER A 1095 8.53 23.91 -16.86
C SER A 1095 8.61 22.40 -16.76
N PHE A 1096 9.35 21.91 -15.76
CA PHE A 1096 9.40 20.50 -15.42
C PHE A 1096 9.03 20.30 -13.95
N THR A 1097 8.27 19.25 -13.71
CA THR A 1097 7.91 18.80 -12.37
C THR A 1097 8.06 17.29 -12.33
N TRP A 1098 8.50 16.78 -11.18
CA TRP A 1098 8.68 15.37 -10.93
C TRP A 1098 7.81 14.93 -9.73
N PRO A 1099 6.99 13.87 -9.87
CA PRO A 1099 6.76 13.06 -11.07
C PRO A 1099 6.09 13.86 -12.21
N ARG A 1100 6.19 13.37 -13.44
CA ARG A 1100 5.55 14.03 -14.61
C ARG A 1100 4.03 13.84 -14.62
N PRO A 1101 3.29 14.63 -15.41
CA PRO A 1101 1.90 14.30 -15.71
C PRO A 1101 1.80 13.00 -16.53
N TYR A 1102 1.05 11.99 -16.05
CA TYR A 1102 0.62 10.83 -16.85
C TYR A 1102 -0.71 11.13 -17.53
N PHE A 1103 -1.01 10.38 -18.58
CA PHE A 1103 -2.29 10.46 -19.25
C PHE A 1103 -2.78 9.09 -19.69
N TYR A 1104 -4.10 8.94 -19.73
CA TYR A 1104 -4.76 7.77 -20.30
C TYR A 1104 -5.33 8.13 -21.67
N LEU A 1105 -4.98 7.30 -22.65
CA LEU A 1105 -5.52 7.35 -24.00
C LEU A 1105 -6.64 6.32 -24.09
N ASP A 1106 -7.88 6.78 -24.22
CA ASP A 1106 -9.08 5.92 -24.25
C ASP A 1106 -9.29 5.19 -25.60
N PHE A 1107 -8.27 5.16 -26.46
CA PHE A 1107 -8.30 4.52 -27.78
C PHE A 1107 -7.10 3.56 -27.96
N GLU A 1108 -7.37 2.26 -27.82
CA GLU A 1108 -6.65 1.00 -28.14
C GLU A 1108 -5.12 0.88 -28.30
N ARG A 1109 -4.26 1.86 -27.99
CA ARG A 1109 -2.80 1.66 -27.94
C ARG A 1109 -2.17 2.25 -26.68
N LYS A 1110 -1.71 1.37 -25.79
CA LYS A 1110 -0.87 1.72 -24.64
C LYS A 1110 0.55 1.97 -25.16
N GLY A 1111 0.95 3.23 -25.25
CA GLY A 1111 2.36 3.60 -25.45
C GLY A 1111 3.14 3.55 -24.14
N PRO A 1112 4.47 3.79 -24.17
CA PRO A 1112 5.34 3.77 -22.98
C PRO A 1112 4.95 4.79 -21.88
N TYR A 1113 3.99 5.68 -22.17
CA TYR A 1113 3.43 6.70 -21.28
C TYR A 1113 2.23 6.24 -20.44
N ALA A 1114 1.78 4.99 -20.61
CA ALA A 1114 0.64 4.47 -19.85
C ALA A 1114 0.90 4.34 -18.33
N THR A 1115 2.13 4.60 -17.86
CA THR A 1115 2.53 4.50 -16.45
C THR A 1115 3.44 5.63 -15.94
N THR A 1116 3.63 6.73 -16.67
CA THR A 1116 4.62 7.79 -16.32
C THR A 1116 4.10 8.89 -15.40
#